data_AF-A0A2R6BT46-F1
#
_entry.id   AF-A0A2R6BT46-F1
#
_cell.length_a   1.000
_cell.length_b   1.000
_cell.length_c   1.000
_cell.angle_alpha   90.00
_cell.angle_beta   90.00
_cell.angle_gamma   90.00
#
_symmetry.space_group_name_H-M   'P 1'
#
loop_
_entity.id
_entity.type
_entity.pdbx_description
1 polymer ?
#
loop_
_entity_poly.entity_id
_entity_poly.type
_entity_poly.pdbx_seq_one_letter_code
_entity_poly.pdbx_strand_id
1 'polypeptide(L)'
;MLFKSAVNIDEEIYKSFGDLFGEKIVNGRRLSVEETIGTLTAELEADIEKALVERRRLLNSRDPVIARYAFPSWDTRFEHPVDGSVRSFREIVQGLIDNFLGRDSELVWRLNEYAPIPDEAHPLKNPGLELTGPWHPIDMAIKQINADVSAIMGPDDEDAAPPDYLPYGSKEGEIGLFASRRNEHLLLSGEIHEATVKRKGEARLYRIEKPREKWPTSFHRVPGMHLRTPYIRVNGKPAPSIIVDYVIHALNDFEPLRRRGSVLYFYQPKVQTPSEAAVVAKILWRVERLMGAEKPGTFIKLKALYEEGNAGRFLPVIMWLWRYWLIGTNVGRWDYTASLIEMWKDERVLPDPQNGSLMGMTAPHMMVYQKYNALMNLMAGVNRGELVGGAPIGGMNAVMLYAKTDPYGRDRHNAVTLRSMWLDKLRERLIGLIFVPHQGTPPNGKITLSDILEGRVKGRLYDCYRQSWVASPDEQYVAAGNKPLRTPLEKLQELLDAPEEWEVVDGARVAPKVSSGLTDAEKRMLSGLGLVDGAGRITPWVINEDSVDTPEKLFSTIWGEKGLWGGLYDIPTGEITAENIQHAFYMAANYGFQVLNGNLAAAIDDYKLFPGRVVRFMNDLATYRIFVSWLWSVVHHSAKVTRNGWLCASKLTDDGVIPALESIKIATGTPFTAELLERLWELHNQWTQSFFEEFDRLAAIRIIASTLIDRHARKAAGDAARSVLVDQAVRVLVKSLRMGAPTEEVARSLTSLFECDEDKLVEDLKIVNLASQISKILSKTYGAPPDYRRELTFEQAATRISILLNRETSTLVAEVDALAPRFDRAKAPIIMDILRRQLVCPKYIQHSARVLFVVADKNDVERRNILNAIYYVEANGSPIFRDEAGLPSRRMLVEAVEAGRLPKYALEAHDYVYDEYEENI
;
A
#
# COMPACT_ATOMS: atom_id res chain seq x y z
N MET A 1 36.97 -18.52 11.55
CA MET A 1 37.63 -18.02 10.32
C MET A 1 36.52 -17.63 9.36
N LEU A 2 36.25 -16.32 9.24
CA LEU A 2 35.24 -15.81 8.31
C LEU A 2 35.86 -15.82 6.91
N PHE A 3 35.28 -16.56 5.97
CA PHE A 3 35.54 -16.31 4.56
C PHE A 3 35.09 -14.88 4.29
N LYS A 4 36.03 -14.01 3.89
CA LYS A 4 35.69 -12.64 3.53
C LYS A 4 34.88 -12.69 2.23
N SER A 5 33.55 -12.56 2.33
CA SER A 5 32.67 -12.57 1.17
C SER A 5 33.00 -11.39 0.27
N ALA A 6 33.05 -11.64 -1.05
CA ALA A 6 33.31 -10.58 -2.01
C ALA A 6 32.02 -9.77 -2.21
N VAL A 7 32.03 -8.51 -1.74
CA VAL A 7 30.92 -7.57 -1.95
C VAL A 7 31.30 -6.61 -3.08
N ASN A 8 30.44 -6.52 -4.08
CA ASN A 8 30.56 -5.60 -5.19
C ASN A 8 29.33 -4.68 -5.20
N ILE A 9 29.56 -3.37 -5.17
CA ILE A 9 28.53 -2.35 -5.29
C ILE A 9 28.67 -1.75 -6.69
N ASP A 10 27.55 -1.54 -7.35
CA ASP A 10 27.49 -0.87 -8.64
C ASP A 10 28.19 0.50 -8.59
N GLU A 11 29.01 0.80 -9.62
CA GLU A 11 29.85 1.98 -9.65
C GLU A 11 29.04 3.30 -9.63
N GLU A 12 27.89 3.32 -10.30
CA GLU A 12 27.03 4.52 -10.33
C GLU A 12 26.36 4.75 -8.98
N ILE A 13 25.94 3.67 -8.32
CA ILE A 13 25.41 3.74 -6.95
C ILE A 13 26.48 4.22 -5.97
N TYR A 14 27.68 3.64 -6.01
CA TYR A 14 28.76 4.03 -5.11
C TYR A 14 29.19 5.50 -5.36
N LYS A 15 29.20 5.95 -6.61
CA LYS A 15 29.50 7.34 -6.96
C LYS A 15 28.43 8.32 -6.48
N SER A 16 27.15 7.95 -6.57
CA SER A 16 26.03 8.85 -6.27
C SER A 16 25.64 8.85 -4.79
N PHE A 17 25.86 7.73 -4.09
CA PHE A 17 25.42 7.48 -2.71
C PHE A 17 26.56 6.94 -1.83
N GLY A 18 27.81 7.27 -2.14
CA GLY A 18 29.00 6.80 -1.40
C GLY A 18 28.98 7.14 0.09
N ASP A 19 28.20 8.16 0.49
CA ASP A 19 27.98 8.53 1.88
C ASP A 19 27.18 7.49 2.67
N LEU A 20 26.39 6.62 2.04
CA LEU A 20 25.71 5.50 2.70
C LEU A 20 26.62 4.31 3.02
N PHE A 21 27.80 4.26 2.40
CA PHE A 21 28.72 3.12 2.43
C PHE A 21 29.99 3.44 3.24
N GLY A 22 30.95 2.51 3.28
CA GLY A 22 32.21 2.65 4.00
C GLY A 22 32.13 2.40 5.50
N GLU A 23 33.18 2.82 6.22
CA GLU A 23 33.29 2.66 7.67
C GLU A 23 32.41 3.67 8.43
N LYS A 24 31.70 3.16 9.43
CA LYS A 24 30.86 3.92 10.36
C LYS A 24 31.31 3.68 11.80
N ILE A 25 31.16 4.71 12.64
CA ILE A 25 31.33 4.57 14.09
C ILE A 25 29.94 4.40 14.69
N VAL A 26 29.68 3.25 15.31
CA VAL A 26 28.38 2.89 15.88
C VAL A 26 28.60 2.36 17.29
N ASN A 27 28.06 3.05 18.29
CA ASN A 27 28.23 2.77 19.70
C ASN A 27 29.71 2.58 20.10
N GLY A 28 30.57 3.46 19.58
CA GLY A 28 32.03 3.41 19.81
C GLY A 28 32.79 2.31 19.05
N ARG A 29 32.12 1.54 18.19
CA ARG A 29 32.73 0.47 17.37
C ARG A 29 32.86 0.91 15.93
N ARG A 30 33.91 0.46 15.24
CA ARG A 30 34.07 0.68 13.79
C ARG A 30 33.50 -0.51 13.03
N LEU A 31 32.56 -0.25 12.12
CA LEU A 31 31.89 -1.25 11.30
C LEU A 31 31.86 -0.77 9.84
N SER A 32 32.25 -1.60 8.88
CA SER A 32 32.03 -1.32 7.45
C SER A 32 30.64 -1.80 7.05
N VAL A 33 29.91 -0.96 6.30
CA VAL A 33 28.59 -1.29 5.76
C VAL A 33 28.67 -2.51 4.85
N GLU A 34 29.63 -2.53 3.94
CA GLU A 34 29.83 -3.59 2.96
C GLU A 34 30.23 -4.90 3.62
N GLU A 35 31.19 -4.86 4.55
CA GLU A 35 31.61 -6.06 5.29
C GLU A 35 30.45 -6.63 6.12
N THR A 36 29.61 -5.76 6.68
CA THR A 36 28.43 -6.18 7.46
C THR A 36 27.38 -6.81 6.55
N ILE A 37 27.05 -6.21 5.40
CA ILE A 37 26.14 -6.79 4.39
C ILE A 37 26.68 -8.15 3.92
N GLY A 38 27.98 -8.23 3.59
CA GLY A 38 28.62 -9.46 3.13
C GLY A 38 28.62 -10.57 4.18
N THR A 39 28.83 -10.21 5.46
CA THR A 39 28.80 -11.15 6.59
C THR A 39 27.40 -11.68 6.84
N LEU A 40 26.39 -10.80 6.98
CA LEU A 40 25.01 -11.24 7.21
C LEU A 40 24.47 -12.06 6.04
N THR A 41 24.72 -11.63 4.80
CA THR A 41 24.31 -12.39 3.61
C THR A 41 24.94 -13.77 3.62
N ALA A 42 26.25 -13.89 3.88
CA ALA A 42 26.91 -15.20 3.93
C ALA A 42 26.38 -16.10 5.06
N GLU A 43 25.99 -15.53 6.20
CA GLU A 43 25.45 -16.27 7.34
C GLU A 43 23.99 -16.73 7.11
N LEU A 44 23.20 -15.99 6.32
CA LEU A 44 21.73 -16.14 6.28
C LEU A 44 21.13 -16.46 4.91
N GLU A 45 21.88 -16.37 3.82
CA GLU A 45 21.38 -16.64 2.45
C GLU A 45 20.70 -18.01 2.36
N ALA A 46 21.33 -19.05 2.90
CA ALA A 46 20.79 -20.42 2.86
C ALA A 46 19.48 -20.56 3.65
N ASP A 47 19.35 -19.84 4.77
CA ASP A 47 18.11 -19.85 5.56
C ASP A 47 16.99 -19.10 4.83
N ILE A 48 17.32 -17.99 4.17
CA ILE A 48 16.39 -17.21 3.33
C ILE A 48 15.88 -18.08 2.16
N GLU A 49 16.79 -18.65 1.38
CA GLU A 49 16.45 -19.51 0.23
C GLU A 49 15.60 -20.70 0.68
N LYS A 50 15.98 -21.36 1.78
CA LYS A 50 15.20 -22.46 2.35
C LYS A 50 13.78 -22.03 2.72
N ALA A 51 13.62 -20.91 3.42
CA ALA A 51 12.32 -20.43 3.85
C ALA A 51 11.40 -20.06 2.67
N LEU A 52 11.95 -19.43 1.63
CA LEU A 52 11.22 -19.11 0.39
C LEU A 52 10.82 -20.38 -0.38
N VAL A 53 11.70 -21.39 -0.46
CA VAL A 53 11.39 -22.68 -1.07
C VAL A 53 10.29 -23.41 -0.31
N GLU A 54 10.33 -23.42 1.03
CA GLU A 54 9.27 -23.99 1.87
C GLU A 54 7.93 -23.29 1.64
N ARG A 55 7.92 -21.96 1.62
CA ARG A 55 6.73 -21.14 1.31
C ARG A 55 6.13 -21.51 -0.03
N ARG A 56 6.97 -21.59 -1.07
CA ARG A 56 6.55 -21.97 -2.43
C ARG A 56 6.01 -23.39 -2.49
N ARG A 57 6.70 -24.35 -1.85
CA ARG A 57 6.25 -25.76 -1.80
C ARG A 57 4.87 -25.86 -1.15
N LEU A 58 4.62 -25.09 -0.09
CA LEU A 58 3.31 -25.00 0.54
C LEU A 58 2.26 -24.43 -0.44
N LEU A 59 2.53 -23.28 -1.06
CA LEU A 59 1.62 -22.64 -2.02
C LEU A 59 1.25 -23.52 -3.22
N ASN A 60 2.18 -24.41 -3.64
CA ASN A 60 2.00 -25.32 -4.76
C ASN A 60 1.46 -26.71 -4.37
N SER A 61 1.32 -27.02 -3.08
CA SER A 61 0.75 -28.30 -2.64
C SER A 61 -0.69 -28.43 -3.15
N ARG A 62 -1.10 -29.65 -3.51
CA ARG A 62 -2.48 -29.97 -3.94
C ARG A 62 -3.38 -30.42 -2.78
N ASP A 63 -2.85 -30.43 -1.56
CA ASP A 63 -3.64 -30.77 -0.37
C ASP A 63 -4.77 -29.76 -0.16
N PRO A 64 -5.93 -30.20 0.39
CA PRO A 64 -7.01 -29.28 0.70
C PRO A 64 -6.55 -28.16 1.64
N VAL A 65 -7.06 -26.95 1.46
CA VAL A 65 -6.71 -25.72 2.20
C VAL A 65 -6.80 -25.93 3.70
N ILE A 66 -7.81 -26.65 4.17
CA ILE A 66 -7.98 -26.96 5.60
C ILE A 66 -6.85 -27.83 6.16
N ALA A 67 -6.29 -28.75 5.37
CA ALA A 67 -5.14 -29.56 5.75
C ALA A 67 -3.83 -28.81 5.55
N ARG A 68 -3.66 -28.17 4.38
CA ARG A 68 -2.48 -27.39 3.98
C ARG A 68 -2.18 -26.27 4.96
N TYR A 69 -3.22 -25.53 5.36
CA TYR A 69 -3.15 -24.37 6.26
C TYR A 69 -3.77 -24.65 7.64
N ALA A 70 -3.74 -25.90 8.11
CA ALA A 70 -4.13 -26.26 9.48
C ALA A 70 -3.25 -25.57 10.53
N PHE A 71 -3.71 -25.42 11.77
CA PHE A 71 -2.78 -25.03 12.85
C PHE A 71 -1.69 -26.08 13.04
N PRO A 72 -0.49 -25.70 13.53
CA PRO A 72 0.54 -26.66 13.90
C PRO A 72 0.00 -27.65 14.93
N SER A 73 0.51 -28.89 14.92
CA SER A 73 0.22 -29.80 16.03
C SER A 73 0.77 -29.21 17.33
N TRP A 74 0.09 -29.47 18.44
CA TRP A 74 0.49 -28.96 19.75
C TRP A 74 1.93 -29.34 20.13
N ASP A 75 2.42 -30.49 19.67
CA ASP A 75 3.77 -31.00 19.92
C ASP A 75 4.82 -30.49 18.93
N THR A 76 4.42 -29.73 17.89
CA THR A 76 5.37 -29.11 16.95
C THR A 76 6.30 -28.18 17.73
N ARG A 77 7.62 -28.36 17.58
CA ARG A 77 8.64 -27.60 18.33
C ARG A 77 9.29 -26.51 17.49
N PHE A 78 9.58 -25.40 18.16
CA PHE A 78 10.26 -24.25 17.60
C PHE A 78 11.46 -23.89 18.49
N GLU A 79 12.58 -23.59 17.85
CA GLU A 79 13.80 -23.13 18.52
C GLU A 79 13.90 -21.62 18.43
N HIS A 80 14.23 -20.97 19.55
CA HIS A 80 14.45 -19.54 19.59
C HIS A 80 15.87 -19.20 19.10
N PRO A 81 16.04 -18.39 18.05
CA PRO A 81 17.34 -18.17 17.43
C PRO A 81 18.33 -17.36 18.29
N VAL A 82 17.87 -16.75 19.38
CA VAL A 82 18.71 -15.90 20.26
C VAL A 82 19.25 -16.67 21.45
N ASP A 83 18.40 -17.47 22.10
CA ASP A 83 18.72 -18.13 23.37
C ASP A 83 18.74 -19.67 23.27
N GLY A 84 18.40 -20.23 22.10
CA GLY A 84 18.42 -21.67 21.83
C GLY A 84 17.33 -22.45 22.55
N SER A 85 16.39 -21.78 23.24
CA SER A 85 15.29 -22.48 23.91
C SER A 85 14.38 -23.14 22.88
N VAL A 86 13.98 -24.39 23.17
CA VAL A 86 13.07 -25.14 22.32
C VAL A 86 11.75 -25.29 23.06
N ARG A 87 10.66 -24.84 22.45
CA ARG A 87 9.31 -24.95 23.00
C ARG A 87 8.35 -25.52 21.97
N SER A 88 7.43 -26.36 22.41
CA SER A 88 6.29 -26.81 21.61
C SER A 88 5.30 -25.67 21.37
N PHE A 89 4.46 -25.81 20.34
CA PHE A 89 3.38 -24.85 20.06
C PHE A 89 2.48 -24.67 21.28
N ARG A 90 2.17 -25.76 21.98
CA ARG A 90 1.40 -25.73 23.22
C ARG A 90 2.08 -24.90 24.30
N GLU A 91 3.37 -25.13 24.57
CA GLU A 91 4.11 -24.40 25.60
C GLU A 91 4.20 -22.90 25.30
N ILE A 92 4.38 -22.53 24.04
CA ILE A 92 4.39 -21.12 23.61
C ILE A 92 3.01 -20.48 23.88
N VAL A 93 1.92 -21.12 23.45
CA VAL A 93 0.57 -20.59 23.67
C VAL A 93 0.20 -20.57 25.16
N GLN A 94 0.56 -21.60 25.92
CA GLN A 94 0.33 -21.63 27.36
C GLN A 94 1.10 -20.51 28.08
N GLY A 95 2.36 -20.27 27.71
CA GLY A 95 3.15 -19.17 28.27
C GLY A 95 2.55 -17.78 28.02
N LEU A 96 1.91 -17.59 26.86
CA LEU A 96 1.18 -16.37 26.52
C LEU A 96 -0.08 -16.20 27.38
N ILE A 97 -0.83 -17.29 27.58
CA ILE A 97 -2.01 -17.32 28.46
C ILE A 97 -1.62 -17.05 29.90
N ASP A 98 -0.56 -17.69 30.40
CA ASP A 98 -0.07 -17.51 31.76
C ASP A 98 0.36 -16.07 32.01
N ASN A 99 1.01 -15.42 31.03
CA ASN A 99 1.32 -13.99 31.11
C ASN A 99 0.06 -13.13 31.22
N PHE A 100 -0.95 -13.39 30.38
CA PHE A 100 -2.20 -12.66 30.36
C PHE A 100 -2.98 -12.76 31.68
N LEU A 101 -3.05 -13.97 32.24
CA LEU A 101 -3.75 -14.26 33.48
C LEU A 101 -2.92 -13.94 34.74
N GLY A 102 -1.67 -13.48 34.58
CA GLY A 102 -0.79 -13.17 35.70
C GLY A 102 -0.40 -14.38 36.53
N ARG A 103 -0.35 -15.57 35.92
CA ARG A 103 0.07 -16.82 36.57
C ARG A 103 1.59 -16.88 36.63
N ASP A 104 2.12 -17.40 37.73
CA ASP A 104 3.55 -17.66 37.88
C ASP A 104 3.88 -19.04 37.28
N SER A 105 4.69 -19.06 36.22
CA SER A 105 5.00 -20.26 35.42
C SER A 105 6.29 -20.02 34.64
N GLU A 106 7.13 -21.05 34.50
CA GLU A 106 8.37 -21.00 33.71
C GLU A 106 8.10 -20.79 32.20
N LEU A 107 6.85 -21.03 31.76
CA LEU A 107 6.45 -20.83 30.38
C LEU A 107 6.18 -19.36 30.06
N VAL A 108 5.95 -18.50 31.06
CA VAL A 108 5.62 -17.09 30.85
C VAL A 108 6.63 -16.43 29.92
N TRP A 109 6.10 -15.76 28.90
CA TRP A 109 6.87 -14.87 28.05
C TRP A 109 6.03 -13.65 27.72
N ARG A 110 6.70 -12.53 27.50
CA ARG A 110 6.06 -11.24 27.21
C ARG A 110 6.95 -10.41 26.29
N LEU A 111 6.37 -9.38 25.71
CA LEU A 111 7.10 -8.45 24.86
C LEU A 111 7.98 -7.50 25.69
N ASN A 112 9.15 -7.16 25.16
CA ASN A 112 10.06 -6.12 25.64
C ASN A 112 10.55 -6.29 27.09
N GLU A 113 10.83 -7.53 27.51
CA GLU A 113 11.26 -7.83 28.88
C GLU A 113 12.62 -7.22 29.27
N TYR A 114 13.58 -7.15 28.34
CA TYR A 114 14.93 -6.65 28.65
C TYR A 114 15.09 -5.13 28.54
N ALA A 115 14.36 -4.51 27.63
CA ALA A 115 14.46 -3.08 27.35
C ALA A 115 13.05 -2.53 27.05
N PRO A 116 12.58 -1.51 27.78
CA PRO A 116 11.25 -0.95 27.59
C PRO A 116 11.09 -0.29 26.21
N ILE A 117 9.84 -0.07 25.81
CA ILE A 117 9.53 0.72 24.62
C ILE A 117 9.70 2.21 24.96
N PRO A 118 10.46 2.99 24.17
CA PRO A 118 10.52 4.43 24.34
C PRO A 118 9.14 5.09 24.15
N ASP A 119 8.84 6.12 24.94
CA ASP A 119 7.50 6.72 25.01
C ASP A 119 7.06 7.30 23.67
N GLU A 120 7.98 7.81 22.86
CA GLU A 120 7.71 8.33 21.52
C GLU A 120 7.26 7.25 20.52
N ALA A 121 7.63 5.99 20.76
CA ALA A 121 7.30 4.86 19.91
C ALA A 121 6.17 3.98 20.48
N HIS A 122 5.81 4.18 21.76
CA HIS A 122 4.86 3.33 22.46
C HIS A 122 3.42 3.54 21.92
N PRO A 123 2.76 2.49 21.39
CA PRO A 123 1.49 2.65 20.67
C PRO A 123 0.35 3.27 21.50
N LEU A 124 0.32 3.03 22.81
CA LEU A 124 -0.69 3.62 23.69
C LEU A 124 -0.36 5.02 24.22
N LYS A 125 0.92 5.36 24.38
CA LYS A 125 1.36 6.65 24.95
C LYS A 125 1.44 7.74 23.88
N ASN A 126 1.68 7.36 22.63
CA ASN A 126 1.69 8.27 21.49
C ASN A 126 0.55 7.94 20.50
N PRO A 127 -0.72 8.18 20.87
CA PRO A 127 -1.87 7.83 20.03
C PRO A 127 -2.00 8.72 18.80
N GLY A 128 -2.53 8.16 17.72
CA GLY A 128 -2.78 8.89 16.48
C GLY A 128 -2.48 8.07 15.24
N LEU A 129 -2.39 8.76 14.11
CA LEU A 129 -2.13 8.12 12.84
C LEU A 129 -0.63 7.88 12.61
N GLU A 130 -0.33 6.84 11.86
CA GLU A 130 0.98 6.58 11.27
C GLU A 130 0.87 6.82 9.77
N LEU A 131 1.65 7.76 9.25
CA LEU A 131 1.61 8.09 7.82
C LEU A 131 2.62 7.26 7.06
N THR A 132 2.19 6.63 5.97
CA THR A 132 3.05 5.79 5.12
C THR A 132 3.35 6.48 3.79
N GLY A 133 4.46 6.11 3.15
CA GLY A 133 4.81 6.56 1.81
C GLY A 133 6.31 6.81 1.59
N PRO A 134 6.70 7.17 0.36
CA PRO A 134 8.11 7.28 -0.03
C PRO A 134 8.79 8.51 0.58
N TRP A 135 10.10 8.43 0.83
CA TRP A 135 10.95 9.58 1.18
C TRP A 135 11.76 10.12 0.01
N HIS A 136 11.55 9.59 -1.20
CA HIS A 136 12.03 10.16 -2.45
C HIS A 136 10.85 10.46 -3.40
N PRO A 137 10.76 11.68 -3.98
CA PRO A 137 11.64 12.84 -3.76
C PRO A 137 11.48 13.41 -2.34
N ILE A 138 12.50 14.16 -1.88
CA ILE A 138 12.62 14.61 -0.48
C ILE A 138 11.44 15.45 0.04
N ASP A 139 10.71 16.13 -0.84
CA ASP A 139 9.55 16.91 -0.41
C ASP A 139 8.39 16.03 0.10
N MET A 140 8.35 14.75 -0.26
CA MET A 140 7.44 13.79 0.34
C MET A 140 7.81 13.55 1.81
N ALA A 141 9.09 13.33 2.13
CA ALA A 141 9.57 13.17 3.50
C ALA A 141 9.27 14.40 4.36
N ILE A 142 9.54 15.62 3.85
CA ILE A 142 9.25 16.88 4.57
C ILE A 142 7.75 17.01 4.89
N LYS A 143 6.86 16.69 3.94
CA LYS A 143 5.41 16.70 4.17
C LYS A 143 4.99 15.70 5.23
N GLN A 144 5.54 14.48 5.18
CA GLN A 144 5.25 13.46 6.17
C GLN A 144 5.71 13.88 7.56
N ILE A 145 6.93 14.42 7.65
CA ILE A 145 7.47 14.98 8.89
C ILE A 145 6.52 16.05 9.40
N ASN A 146 6.10 17.02 8.60
CA ASN A 146 5.24 18.13 9.05
C ASN A 146 3.83 17.70 9.50
N ALA A 147 3.28 16.62 8.95
CA ALA A 147 1.92 16.15 9.28
C ALA A 147 1.71 15.91 10.79
N ASP A 148 0.50 16.14 11.30
CA ASP A 148 0.12 15.86 12.69
C ASP A 148 -0.13 14.36 12.91
N VAL A 149 0.93 13.56 12.86
CA VAL A 149 0.89 12.11 13.00
C VAL A 149 1.78 11.67 14.17
N SER A 150 1.50 10.52 14.78
CA SER A 150 2.28 9.99 15.88
C SER A 150 3.60 9.35 15.40
N ALA A 151 3.54 8.72 14.23
CA ALA A 151 4.68 8.08 13.58
C ALA A 151 4.60 8.23 12.06
N ILE A 152 5.71 7.97 11.39
CA ILE A 152 5.81 7.91 9.93
C ILE A 152 6.59 6.67 9.52
N MET A 153 6.23 6.07 8.37
CA MET A 153 7.07 5.07 7.72
C MET A 153 8.14 5.77 6.92
N GLY A 154 9.25 6.00 7.58
CA GLY A 154 10.18 7.02 7.18
C GLY A 154 11.60 6.52 6.98
N PRO A 155 11.86 5.73 5.93
CA PRO A 155 11.05 5.52 4.73
C PRO A 155 10.24 4.23 4.72
N ASP A 156 9.44 4.08 3.67
CA ASP A 156 8.60 2.92 3.46
C ASP A 156 9.28 1.74 2.71
N ASP A 157 10.49 1.83 2.15
CA ASP A 157 11.28 0.92 1.26
C ASP A 157 10.71 -0.42 0.67
N GLU A 158 9.40 -0.63 0.65
CA GLU A 158 8.69 -1.84 0.21
C GLU A 158 7.52 -1.48 -0.71
N ASP A 159 6.26 -1.60 -0.27
CA ASP A 159 5.11 -1.49 -1.18
C ASP A 159 4.82 -0.05 -1.67
N ALA A 160 5.16 0.99 -0.91
CA ALA A 160 4.88 2.39 -1.28
C ALA A 160 6.15 3.22 -1.58
N ALA A 161 7.33 2.62 -1.52
CA ALA A 161 8.62 3.31 -1.52
C ALA A 161 9.54 2.86 -2.65
N PRO A 162 10.53 3.70 -3.01
CA PRO A 162 10.76 4.02 -4.41
C PRO A 162 11.43 2.89 -5.19
N PRO A 163 11.32 2.90 -6.53
CA PRO A 163 11.78 1.79 -7.36
C PRO A 163 13.27 1.52 -7.17
N ASP A 164 13.62 0.23 -7.05
CA ASP A 164 15.00 -0.27 -7.15
C ASP A 164 15.43 -0.41 -8.62
N TYR A 165 15.07 0.58 -9.44
CA TYR A 165 15.38 0.67 -10.87
C TYR A 165 15.10 2.08 -11.41
N LEU A 166 15.74 2.42 -12.52
CA LEU A 166 15.34 3.54 -13.37
C LEU A 166 14.48 3.03 -14.53
N PRO A 167 13.28 3.59 -14.77
CA PRO A 167 12.46 3.18 -15.90
C PRO A 167 13.20 3.31 -17.22
N TYR A 168 13.09 2.30 -18.10
CA TYR A 168 13.78 2.29 -19.37
C TYR A 168 13.47 3.55 -20.21
N GLY A 169 14.51 4.20 -20.73
CA GLY A 169 14.37 5.43 -21.52
C GLY A 169 14.33 6.72 -20.69
N SER A 170 14.39 6.63 -19.36
CA SER A 170 14.61 7.80 -18.51
C SER A 170 15.99 8.39 -18.80
N LYS A 171 16.04 9.67 -19.16
CA LYS A 171 17.29 10.38 -19.52
C LYS A 171 18.00 11.01 -18.31
N GLU A 172 17.25 11.23 -17.23
CA GLU A 172 17.69 11.87 -16.00
C GLU A 172 16.99 11.15 -14.84
N GLY A 173 17.67 10.96 -13.71
CA GLY A 173 17.08 10.36 -12.51
C GLY A 173 18.09 9.67 -11.62
N GLU A 174 17.68 9.44 -10.39
CA GLU A 174 18.39 8.64 -9.38
C GLU A 174 17.60 7.36 -9.11
N ILE A 175 18.28 6.30 -8.66
CA ILE A 175 17.58 5.13 -8.11
C ILE A 175 16.88 5.55 -6.83
N GLY A 176 15.55 5.65 -6.90
CA GLY A 176 14.77 6.26 -5.86
C GLY A 176 14.98 5.59 -4.50
N LEU A 177 15.15 4.26 -4.46
CA LEU A 177 15.40 3.50 -3.24
C LEU A 177 16.66 3.99 -2.49
N PHE A 178 17.80 4.14 -3.18
CA PHE A 178 19.02 4.69 -2.55
C PHE A 178 18.88 6.16 -2.18
N ALA A 179 18.18 6.95 -2.99
CA ALA A 179 17.89 8.34 -2.66
C ALA A 179 16.98 8.48 -1.43
N SER A 180 16.05 7.53 -1.20
CA SER A 180 15.21 7.43 0.00
C SER A 180 16.05 7.22 1.24
N ARG A 181 16.94 6.22 1.23
CA ARG A 181 17.88 5.92 2.33
C ARG A 181 18.81 7.10 2.64
N ARG A 182 19.30 7.79 1.61
CA ARG A 182 20.12 9.00 1.79
C ARG A 182 19.31 10.14 2.40
N ASN A 183 18.10 10.38 1.90
CA ASN A 183 17.20 11.38 2.49
C ASN A 183 16.91 11.06 3.95
N GLU A 184 16.70 9.78 4.28
CA GLU A 184 16.53 9.34 5.66
C GLU A 184 17.70 9.75 6.53
N HIS A 185 18.92 9.39 6.11
CA HIS A 185 20.12 9.74 6.84
C HIS A 185 20.26 11.25 7.08
N LEU A 186 20.15 12.04 6.01
CA LEU A 186 20.34 13.49 6.07
C LEU A 186 19.26 14.20 6.91
N LEU A 187 18.03 13.72 6.90
CA LEU A 187 16.95 14.23 7.76
C LEU A 187 17.14 13.80 9.21
N LEU A 188 17.58 12.56 9.46
CA LEU A 188 17.79 12.05 10.79
C LEU A 188 18.99 12.71 11.48
N SER A 189 20.08 12.92 10.75
CA SER A 189 21.28 13.64 11.21
C SER A 189 21.01 15.13 11.47
N GLY A 190 20.02 15.71 10.80
CA GLY A 190 19.70 17.14 10.87
C GLY A 190 20.51 17.98 9.88
N GLU A 191 21.04 17.37 8.83
CA GLU A 191 21.73 18.08 7.74
C GLU A 191 20.75 18.75 6.78
N ILE A 192 19.53 18.21 6.64
CA ILE A 192 18.47 18.82 5.85
C ILE A 192 17.33 19.32 6.73
N HIS A 193 16.99 20.60 6.56
CA HIS A 193 15.81 21.24 7.16
C HIS A 193 14.87 21.86 6.12
N GLU A 194 15.37 22.10 4.90
CA GLU A 194 14.60 22.59 3.77
C GLU A 194 15.18 22.06 2.46
N ALA A 195 14.34 21.93 1.44
CA ALA A 195 14.73 21.47 0.13
C ALA A 195 13.92 22.18 -0.97
N THR A 196 14.58 22.49 -2.08
CA THR A 196 13.90 23.01 -3.27
C THR A 196 13.69 21.88 -4.26
N VAL A 197 12.42 21.61 -4.61
CA VAL A 197 12.05 20.57 -5.58
C VAL A 197 11.32 21.20 -6.75
N LYS A 198 11.73 20.86 -7.98
CA LYS A 198 11.03 21.28 -9.19
C LYS A 198 9.73 20.47 -9.36
N ARG A 199 8.58 21.16 -9.47
CA ARG A 199 7.28 20.55 -9.78
C ARG A 199 6.63 21.31 -10.92
N LYS A 200 6.31 20.60 -12.02
CA LYS A 200 5.72 21.19 -13.25
C LYS A 200 6.54 22.38 -13.79
N GLY A 201 7.87 22.24 -13.83
CA GLY A 201 8.80 23.30 -14.25
C GLY A 201 9.09 24.37 -13.19
N GLU A 202 8.30 24.47 -12.12
CA GLU A 202 8.47 25.49 -11.08
C GLU A 202 9.30 24.97 -9.90
N ALA A 203 10.31 25.71 -9.46
CA ALA A 203 11.03 25.44 -8.22
C ALA A 203 10.13 25.77 -7.01
N ARG A 204 9.92 24.81 -6.12
CA ARG A 204 9.15 24.99 -4.88
C ARG A 204 10.01 24.67 -3.67
N LEU A 205 10.09 25.61 -2.74
CA LEU A 205 10.77 25.45 -1.46
C LEU A 205 9.85 24.72 -0.47
N TYR A 206 10.35 23.66 0.15
CA TYR A 206 9.71 22.93 1.24
C TYR A 206 10.59 23.03 2.48
N ARG A 207 9.99 23.33 3.63
CA ARG A 207 10.71 23.47 4.90
C ARG A 207 10.04 22.60 5.96
N ILE A 208 10.84 22.05 6.86
CA ILE A 208 10.33 21.40 8.06
C ILE A 208 9.89 22.48 9.05
N GLU A 209 8.60 22.50 9.37
CA GLU A 209 7.94 23.62 10.05
C GLU A 209 7.94 23.47 11.58
N LYS A 210 8.16 22.25 12.08
CA LYS A 210 8.12 21.95 13.52
C LYS A 210 9.49 21.58 14.09
N PRO A 211 9.75 21.93 15.36
CA PRO A 211 11.01 21.63 16.03
C PRO A 211 11.20 20.11 16.16
N ARG A 212 12.46 19.67 16.24
CA ARG A 212 12.85 18.26 16.12
C ARG A 212 12.19 17.35 17.15
N GLU A 213 11.94 17.87 18.36
CA GLU A 213 11.31 17.16 19.48
C GLU A 213 9.83 16.87 19.25
N LYS A 214 9.21 17.55 18.27
CA LYS A 214 7.81 17.33 17.85
C LYS A 214 7.70 16.53 16.56
N TRP A 215 8.80 15.98 16.04
CA TRP A 215 8.73 15.13 14.88
C TRP A 215 8.03 13.82 15.23
N PRO A 216 7.20 13.27 14.32
CA PRO A 216 6.73 11.91 14.46
C PRO A 216 7.91 10.94 14.51
N THR A 217 7.75 9.83 15.23
CA THR A 217 8.74 8.76 15.27
C THR A 217 8.87 8.11 13.89
N SER A 218 10.09 7.98 13.38
CA SER A 218 10.36 7.35 12.08
C SER A 218 10.52 5.84 12.24
N PHE A 219 9.73 5.05 11.53
CA PHE A 219 9.89 3.61 11.41
C PHE A 219 10.33 3.28 9.98
N HIS A 220 11.50 2.68 9.81
CA HIS A 220 11.97 2.23 8.50
C HIS A 220 11.26 0.92 8.13
N ARG A 221 10.39 0.92 7.11
CA ARG A 221 9.78 -0.32 6.61
C ARG A 221 10.75 -0.97 5.61
N VAL A 222 11.28 -2.14 5.98
CA VAL A 222 12.26 -2.85 5.15
C VAL A 222 11.58 -3.63 4.02
N PRO A 223 12.28 -3.93 2.91
CA PRO A 223 11.79 -4.84 1.88
C PRO A 223 11.42 -6.22 2.43
N GLY A 224 10.39 -6.85 1.85
CA GLY A 224 10.07 -8.24 2.11
C GLY A 224 11.23 -9.17 1.72
N MET A 225 11.36 -10.30 2.42
CA MET A 225 12.48 -11.25 2.25
C MET A 225 12.61 -11.85 0.83
N HIS A 226 11.56 -11.75 0.02
CA HIS A 226 11.52 -12.22 -1.37
C HIS A 226 12.14 -11.23 -2.38
N LEU A 227 12.53 -10.04 -1.94
CA LEU A 227 13.13 -9.00 -2.79
C LEU A 227 14.67 -9.03 -2.73
N ARG A 228 15.30 -8.81 -3.88
CA ARG A 228 16.75 -8.71 -4.05
C ARG A 228 17.11 -7.46 -4.83
N THR A 229 18.26 -6.87 -4.51
CA THR A 229 18.78 -5.70 -5.22
C THR A 229 19.89 -6.09 -6.20
N PRO A 230 19.81 -5.69 -7.49
CA PRO A 230 20.85 -6.01 -8.46
C PRO A 230 22.12 -5.17 -8.28
N TYR A 231 22.04 -4.07 -7.53
CA TYR A 231 23.11 -3.07 -7.36
C TYR A 231 24.15 -3.45 -6.31
N ILE A 232 23.84 -4.40 -5.44
CA ILE A 232 24.77 -4.93 -4.45
C ILE A 232 24.84 -6.43 -4.66
N ARG A 233 26.03 -6.95 -4.96
CA ARG A 233 26.27 -8.37 -5.17
C ARG A 233 27.19 -8.92 -4.10
N VAL A 234 26.79 -10.04 -3.51
CA VAL A 234 27.62 -10.83 -2.59
C VAL A 234 27.96 -12.14 -3.26
N ASN A 235 29.24 -12.42 -3.44
CA ASN A 235 29.73 -13.61 -4.15
C ASN A 235 29.10 -13.76 -5.56
N GLY A 236 28.91 -12.63 -6.26
CA GLY A 236 28.35 -12.57 -7.61
C GLY A 236 26.82 -12.62 -7.70
N LYS A 237 26.10 -12.95 -6.62
CA LYS A 237 24.62 -12.99 -6.58
C LYS A 237 24.04 -11.67 -6.06
N PRO A 238 22.88 -11.20 -6.56
CA PRO A 238 22.14 -10.09 -5.98
C PRO A 238 21.85 -10.31 -4.49
N ALA A 239 22.18 -9.32 -3.66
CA ALA A 239 21.99 -9.40 -2.21
C ALA A 239 20.50 -9.36 -1.82
N PRO A 240 20.09 -10.05 -0.74
CA PRO A 240 18.75 -9.89 -0.17
C PRO A 240 18.52 -8.44 0.26
N SER A 241 17.50 -7.78 -0.28
CA SER A 241 17.24 -6.36 0.00
C SER A 241 16.99 -6.13 1.48
N ILE A 242 16.27 -7.04 2.15
CA ILE A 242 16.03 -6.98 3.60
C ILE A 242 17.32 -6.81 4.42
N ILE A 243 18.42 -7.51 4.08
CA ILE A 243 19.70 -7.38 4.80
C ILE A 243 20.32 -6.01 4.52
N VAL A 244 20.27 -5.55 3.28
CA VAL A 244 20.82 -4.26 2.86
C VAL A 244 20.17 -3.13 3.65
N ASP A 245 18.84 -3.09 3.74
CA ASP A 245 18.09 -2.03 4.44
C ASP A 245 18.36 -2.04 5.94
N TYR A 246 18.29 -3.20 6.60
CA TYR A 246 18.61 -3.31 8.03
C TYR A 246 20.02 -2.78 8.32
N VAL A 247 21.01 -3.10 7.49
CA VAL A 247 22.40 -2.69 7.72
C VAL A 247 22.63 -1.22 7.40
N ILE A 248 22.13 -0.72 6.27
CA ILE A 248 22.31 0.69 5.89
C ILE A 248 21.67 1.59 6.94
N HIS A 249 20.42 1.33 7.33
CA HIS A 249 19.74 2.14 8.33
C HIS A 249 20.45 2.04 9.69
N ALA A 250 20.76 0.83 10.16
CA ALA A 250 21.35 0.65 11.47
C ALA A 250 22.72 1.34 11.61
N LEU A 251 23.57 1.28 10.58
CA LEU A 251 24.93 1.82 10.68
C LEU A 251 25.02 3.32 10.36
N ASN A 252 24.09 3.86 9.58
CA ASN A 252 24.06 5.30 9.28
C ASN A 252 23.26 6.10 10.31
N ASP A 253 22.19 5.54 10.87
CA ASP A 253 21.18 6.33 11.60
C ASP A 253 21.12 6.08 13.10
N PHE A 254 21.81 5.05 13.60
CA PHE A 254 21.89 4.79 15.03
C PHE A 254 22.47 5.98 15.82
N GLU A 255 23.61 6.54 15.41
CA GLU A 255 24.24 7.65 16.13
C GLU A 255 23.42 8.95 16.11
N PRO A 256 22.83 9.38 14.96
CA PRO A 256 21.83 10.45 14.94
C PRO A 256 20.68 10.25 15.93
N LEU A 257 20.08 9.06 15.99
CA LEU A 257 18.95 8.75 16.87
C LEU A 257 19.38 8.65 18.35
N ARG A 258 20.49 7.97 18.61
CA ARG A 258 21.01 7.71 19.95
C ARG A 258 21.39 8.98 20.70
N ARG A 259 21.96 9.97 20.00
CA ARG A 259 22.28 11.30 20.54
C ARG A 259 21.05 12.04 21.11
N ARG A 260 19.84 11.65 20.69
CA ARG A 260 18.57 12.21 21.16
C ARG A 260 17.82 11.31 22.13
N GLY A 261 18.48 10.24 22.62
CA GLY A 261 17.88 9.30 23.56
C GLY A 261 16.96 8.26 22.91
N SER A 262 16.94 8.17 21.58
CA SER A 262 16.10 7.22 20.84
C SER A 262 16.89 5.99 20.38
N VAL A 263 16.20 5.08 19.69
CA VAL A 263 16.73 3.81 19.16
C VAL A 263 16.30 3.63 17.70
N LEU A 264 16.74 2.56 17.04
CA LEU A 264 16.31 2.23 15.68
C LEU A 264 14.90 1.62 15.70
N TYR A 265 14.07 2.02 14.75
CA TYR A 265 12.69 1.54 14.64
C TYR A 265 12.43 0.99 13.24
N PHE A 266 11.89 -0.22 13.17
CA PHE A 266 11.58 -0.88 11.90
C PHE A 266 10.11 -1.27 11.77
N TYR A 267 9.68 -1.43 10.53
CA TYR A 267 8.47 -2.16 10.15
C TYR A 267 8.84 -3.40 9.32
N GLN A 268 8.43 -4.60 9.77
CA GLN A 268 8.68 -5.86 9.06
C GLN A 268 7.44 -6.33 8.29
N PRO A 269 7.48 -6.38 6.94
CA PRO A 269 6.38 -6.86 6.11
C PRO A 269 6.45 -8.37 5.79
N LYS A 270 5.31 -8.89 5.33
CA LYS A 270 5.13 -10.14 4.53
C LYS A 270 5.81 -11.42 5.03
N VAL A 271 5.99 -11.55 6.34
CA VAL A 271 6.43 -12.81 6.98
C VAL A 271 5.25 -13.77 7.12
N GLN A 272 5.41 -15.01 6.67
CA GLN A 272 4.36 -16.03 6.60
C GLN A 272 4.56 -17.21 7.55
N THR A 273 5.80 -17.52 7.93
CA THR A 273 6.12 -18.75 8.66
C THR A 273 7.12 -18.50 9.82
N PRO A 274 7.25 -19.45 10.76
CA PRO A 274 8.25 -19.39 11.82
C PRO A 274 9.69 -19.42 11.30
N SER A 275 9.98 -20.10 10.18
CA SER A 275 11.32 -20.12 9.58
C SER A 275 11.74 -18.73 9.10
N GLU A 276 10.81 -18.00 8.46
CA GLU A 276 11.04 -16.62 8.05
C GLU A 276 11.17 -15.66 9.24
N ALA A 277 10.31 -15.82 10.26
CA ALA A 277 10.41 -15.03 11.49
C ALA A 277 11.74 -15.27 12.23
N ALA A 278 12.25 -16.50 12.21
CA ALA A 278 13.55 -16.84 12.77
C ALA A 278 14.71 -16.17 12.00
N VAL A 279 14.64 -16.08 10.67
CA VAL A 279 15.61 -15.32 9.87
C VAL A 279 15.62 -13.85 10.30
N VAL A 280 14.45 -13.20 10.40
CA VAL A 280 14.35 -11.81 10.85
C VAL A 280 14.94 -11.64 12.25
N ALA A 281 14.62 -12.52 13.20
CA ALA A 281 15.19 -12.49 14.55
C ALA A 281 16.72 -12.64 14.55
N LYS A 282 17.27 -13.50 13.67
CA LYS A 282 18.73 -13.63 13.48
C LYS A 282 19.35 -12.34 12.95
N ILE A 283 18.73 -11.69 11.95
CA ILE A 283 19.20 -10.39 11.42
C ILE A 283 19.25 -9.35 12.54
N LEU A 284 18.12 -9.14 13.23
CA LEU A 284 17.99 -8.15 14.30
C LEU A 284 19.05 -8.37 15.39
N TRP A 285 19.17 -9.61 15.88
CA TRP A 285 20.13 -9.91 16.92
C TRP A 285 21.57 -9.76 16.46
N ARG A 286 21.87 -10.19 15.23
CA ARG A 286 23.22 -10.11 14.67
C ARG A 286 23.66 -8.66 14.51
N VAL A 287 22.79 -7.79 13.99
CA VAL A 287 23.04 -6.35 13.86
C VAL A 287 23.28 -5.72 15.23
N GLU A 288 22.40 -5.94 16.21
CA GLU A 288 22.58 -5.41 17.57
C GLU A 288 23.90 -5.86 18.22
N ARG A 289 24.29 -7.13 18.06
CA ARG A 289 25.56 -7.64 18.59
C ARG A 289 26.79 -6.99 17.93
N LEU A 290 26.74 -6.76 16.62
CA LEU A 290 27.82 -6.06 15.92
C LEU A 290 27.98 -4.62 16.46
N MET A 291 26.85 -3.95 16.72
CA MET A 291 26.78 -2.65 17.38
C MET A 291 27.13 -2.69 18.88
N GLY A 292 27.29 -3.89 19.46
CA GLY A 292 27.74 -4.07 20.85
C GLY A 292 26.63 -4.15 21.89
N ALA A 293 25.39 -4.49 21.51
CA ALA A 293 24.35 -4.79 22.48
C ALA A 293 24.66 -6.08 23.26
N GLU A 294 24.44 -6.05 24.57
CA GLU A 294 24.59 -7.23 25.44
C GLU A 294 23.32 -8.09 25.49
N LYS A 295 22.16 -7.47 25.26
CA LYS A 295 20.84 -8.11 25.28
C LYS A 295 20.03 -7.74 24.04
N PRO A 296 19.18 -8.64 23.52
CA PRO A 296 18.35 -8.34 22.37
C PRO A 296 17.30 -7.27 22.70
N GLY A 297 16.95 -6.45 21.72
CA GLY A 297 15.95 -5.39 21.83
C GLY A 297 16.44 -4.11 22.50
N THR A 298 17.76 -3.97 22.70
CA THR A 298 18.38 -2.83 23.37
C THR A 298 18.50 -1.61 22.44
N PHE A 299 18.82 -1.84 21.16
CA PHE A 299 19.06 -0.80 20.16
C PHE A 299 18.03 -0.79 19.05
N ILE A 300 17.23 -1.84 18.93
CA ILE A 300 16.22 -1.98 17.88
C ILE A 300 14.85 -2.24 18.50
N LYS A 301 13.82 -1.58 17.96
CA LYS A 301 12.40 -1.91 18.17
C LYS A 301 11.71 -2.12 16.83
N LEU A 302 10.71 -2.98 16.81
CA LEU A 302 10.05 -3.45 15.59
C LEU A 302 8.53 -3.39 15.73
N LYS A 303 7.84 -2.87 14.73
CA LYS A 303 6.44 -3.20 14.46
C LYS A 303 6.38 -4.19 13.29
N ALA A 304 5.40 -5.08 13.27
CA ALA A 304 5.30 -6.07 12.19
C ALA A 304 3.92 -6.05 11.55
N LEU A 305 3.85 -6.22 10.23
CA LEU A 305 2.59 -6.35 9.52
C LEU A 305 2.09 -7.80 9.65
N TYR A 306 0.97 -8.00 10.34
CA TYR A 306 0.24 -9.27 10.30
C TYR A 306 -0.64 -9.28 9.06
N GLU A 307 -0.04 -9.31 7.88
CA GLU A 307 -0.72 -9.12 6.59
C GLU A 307 -0.71 -10.35 5.69
N GLU A 308 -0.30 -11.49 6.22
CA GLU A 308 -0.31 -12.75 5.48
C GLU A 308 -1.24 -13.73 6.17
N GLY A 309 -2.19 -14.29 5.43
CA GLY A 309 -3.18 -15.24 5.94
C GLY A 309 -2.49 -16.43 6.61
N ASN A 310 -1.43 -16.95 6.00
CA ASN A 310 -0.62 -18.03 6.54
C ASN A 310 0.08 -17.68 7.87
N ALA A 311 0.45 -16.42 8.11
CA ALA A 311 1.06 -16.01 9.37
C ALA A 311 0.11 -16.19 10.56
N GLY A 312 -1.21 -16.11 10.33
CA GLY A 312 -2.22 -16.21 11.38
C GLY A 312 -2.15 -17.51 12.18
N ARG A 313 -1.84 -18.62 11.51
CA ARG A 313 -1.72 -19.93 12.17
C ARG A 313 -0.46 -20.06 13.05
N PHE A 314 0.49 -19.14 12.88
CA PHE A 314 1.76 -19.11 13.59
C PHE A 314 1.95 -17.84 14.44
N LEU A 315 0.94 -16.97 14.55
CA LEU A 315 1.09 -15.65 15.17
C LEU A 315 1.70 -15.70 16.59
N PRO A 316 1.30 -16.60 17.50
CA PRO A 316 1.94 -16.70 18.82
C PRO A 316 3.42 -17.08 18.75
N VAL A 317 3.80 -17.93 17.79
CA VAL A 317 5.20 -18.35 17.58
C VAL A 317 6.02 -17.20 17.01
N ILE A 318 5.49 -16.50 16.01
CA ILE A 318 6.15 -15.34 15.40
C ILE A 318 6.39 -14.25 16.47
N MET A 319 5.38 -13.94 17.29
CA MET A 319 5.51 -12.99 18.38
C MET A 319 6.52 -13.45 19.45
N TRP A 320 6.54 -14.75 19.78
CA TRP A 320 7.52 -15.30 20.72
C TRP A 320 8.96 -15.19 20.20
N LEU A 321 9.18 -15.45 18.91
CA LEU A 321 10.48 -15.29 18.23
C LEU A 321 10.95 -13.83 18.18
N TRP A 322 10.02 -12.88 18.13
CA TRP A 322 10.30 -11.45 18.07
C TRP A 322 10.16 -10.72 19.40
N ARG A 323 9.88 -11.42 20.50
CA ARG A 323 9.42 -10.84 21.76
C ARG A 323 10.34 -9.76 22.34
N TYR A 324 11.63 -9.78 22.00
CA TYR A 324 12.60 -8.79 22.48
C TYR A 324 12.51 -7.44 21.76
N TRP A 325 12.08 -7.43 20.49
CA TRP A 325 12.03 -6.24 19.63
C TRP A 325 10.60 -5.77 19.34
N LEU A 326 9.64 -6.70 19.27
CA LEU A 326 8.29 -6.43 18.79
C LEU A 326 7.53 -5.52 19.78
N ILE A 327 7.02 -4.40 19.28
CA ILE A 327 6.21 -3.43 20.07
C ILE A 327 4.74 -3.40 19.64
N GLY A 328 4.39 -4.12 18.58
CA GLY A 328 3.02 -4.23 18.10
C GLY A 328 2.91 -4.86 16.72
N THR A 329 1.79 -5.52 16.44
CA THR A 329 1.45 -5.98 15.08
C THR A 329 0.33 -5.14 14.45
N ASN A 330 0.49 -4.86 13.17
CA ASN A 330 -0.43 -4.09 12.34
C ASN A 330 -1.38 -5.00 11.56
N VAL A 331 -2.63 -4.57 11.40
CA VAL A 331 -3.58 -5.24 10.51
C VAL A 331 -3.63 -4.58 9.13
N GLY A 332 -3.47 -5.37 8.06
CA GLY A 332 -3.62 -4.94 6.66
C GLY A 332 -4.89 -5.53 6.03
N ARG A 333 -5.45 -4.85 5.01
CA ARG A 333 -6.55 -5.40 4.21
C ARG A 333 -6.04 -6.10 2.97
N TRP A 334 -5.32 -5.38 2.10
CA TRP A 334 -5.04 -5.83 0.74
C TRP A 334 -4.09 -7.02 0.68
N ASP A 335 -2.93 -6.97 1.34
CA ASP A 335 -2.04 -8.13 1.38
C ASP A 335 -2.66 -9.33 2.10
N TYR A 336 -3.38 -9.10 3.21
CA TYR A 336 -4.03 -10.18 3.95
C TYR A 336 -5.06 -10.92 3.10
N THR A 337 -5.92 -10.17 2.43
CA THR A 337 -6.94 -10.76 1.55
C THR A 337 -6.36 -11.32 0.25
N ALA A 338 -5.28 -10.76 -0.29
CA ALA A 338 -4.51 -11.39 -1.38
C ALA A 338 -3.93 -12.74 -0.96
N SER A 339 -3.37 -12.81 0.25
CA SER A 339 -2.85 -14.04 0.85
C SER A 339 -3.96 -15.08 1.04
N LEU A 340 -5.18 -14.67 1.43
CA LEU A 340 -6.33 -15.56 1.46
C LEU A 340 -6.70 -16.08 0.05
N ILE A 341 -6.70 -15.21 -0.97
CA ILE A 341 -6.94 -15.63 -2.36
C ILE A 341 -5.88 -16.64 -2.81
N GLU A 342 -4.61 -16.40 -2.48
CA GLU A 342 -3.50 -17.33 -2.73
C GLU A 342 -3.71 -18.68 -2.03
N MET A 343 -4.14 -18.67 -0.77
CA MET A 343 -4.46 -19.88 -0.02
C MET A 343 -5.58 -20.67 -0.70
N TRP A 344 -6.59 -20.03 -1.30
CA TRP A 344 -7.76 -20.70 -1.88
C TRP A 344 -7.67 -20.91 -3.40
N LYS A 345 -6.61 -20.43 -4.06
CA LYS A 345 -6.50 -20.30 -5.53
C LYS A 345 -6.74 -21.58 -6.32
N ASP A 346 -6.45 -22.75 -5.75
CA ASP A 346 -6.58 -24.05 -6.43
C ASP A 346 -7.96 -24.70 -6.21
N GLU A 347 -8.71 -24.24 -5.20
CA GLU A 347 -10.00 -24.85 -4.82
C GLU A 347 -11.20 -24.06 -5.29
N ARG A 348 -11.14 -22.72 -5.20
CA ARG A 348 -12.26 -21.85 -5.57
C ARG A 348 -11.85 -20.40 -5.74
N VAL A 349 -12.74 -19.66 -6.38
CA VAL A 349 -12.68 -18.20 -6.46
C VAL A 349 -13.35 -17.58 -5.24
N LEU A 350 -12.63 -16.70 -4.55
CA LEU A 350 -13.17 -15.92 -3.43
C LEU A 350 -14.02 -14.74 -3.94
N PRO A 351 -14.85 -14.12 -3.08
CA PRO A 351 -15.60 -12.92 -3.46
C PRO A 351 -14.70 -11.80 -3.98
N ASP A 352 -15.29 -10.88 -4.74
CA ASP A 352 -14.61 -9.68 -5.24
C ASP A 352 -13.85 -8.94 -4.11
N PRO A 353 -12.57 -8.59 -4.31
CA PRO A 353 -11.76 -7.87 -3.34
C PRO A 353 -12.36 -6.57 -2.82
N GLN A 354 -13.11 -5.84 -3.67
CA GLN A 354 -13.71 -4.56 -3.31
C GLN A 354 -14.97 -4.73 -2.45
N ASN A 355 -15.54 -5.93 -2.35
CA ASN A 355 -16.76 -6.18 -1.58
C ASN A 355 -16.53 -5.97 -0.07
N GLY A 356 -16.95 -4.81 0.45
CA GLY A 356 -16.75 -4.45 1.87
C GLY A 356 -17.43 -5.37 2.89
N SER A 357 -18.54 -6.01 2.52
CA SER A 357 -19.28 -6.91 3.43
C SER A 357 -18.69 -8.33 3.51
N LEU A 358 -17.99 -8.76 2.46
CA LEU A 358 -17.45 -10.12 2.36
C LEU A 358 -15.92 -10.17 2.46
N MET A 359 -15.21 -9.12 2.04
CA MET A 359 -13.74 -9.02 1.97
C MET A 359 -13.20 -7.72 2.62
N GLY A 360 -14.07 -6.84 3.12
CA GLY A 360 -13.67 -5.62 3.83
C GLY A 360 -13.45 -5.84 5.32
N MET A 361 -12.93 -4.81 6.02
CA MET A 361 -12.61 -4.87 7.45
C MET A 361 -13.83 -5.08 8.37
N THR A 362 -15.04 -5.07 7.81
CA THR A 362 -16.31 -5.38 8.52
C THR A 362 -16.84 -6.77 8.23
N ALA A 363 -16.21 -7.53 7.33
CA ALA A 363 -16.57 -8.92 7.06
C ALA A 363 -16.32 -9.79 8.32
N PRO A 364 -17.11 -10.85 8.56
CA PRO A 364 -16.99 -11.67 9.76
C PRO A 364 -15.56 -12.17 10.02
N HIS A 365 -14.88 -12.67 8.98
CA HIS A 365 -13.52 -13.18 9.11
C HIS A 365 -12.49 -12.08 9.38
N MET A 366 -12.68 -10.89 8.79
CA MET A 366 -11.83 -9.72 9.04
C MET A 366 -12.06 -9.13 10.45
N MET A 367 -13.25 -9.29 11.03
CA MET A 367 -13.51 -8.94 12.43
C MET A 367 -12.79 -9.91 13.38
N VAL A 368 -12.79 -11.21 13.07
CA VAL A 368 -11.99 -12.21 13.82
C VAL A 368 -10.51 -11.90 13.72
N TYR A 369 -10.00 -11.62 12.52
CA TYR A 369 -8.62 -11.23 12.26
C TYR A 369 -8.17 -10.03 13.13
N GLN A 370 -8.96 -8.96 13.19
CA GLN A 370 -8.64 -7.79 14.02
C GLN A 370 -8.72 -8.09 15.52
N LYS A 371 -9.73 -8.84 15.96
CA LYS A 371 -9.86 -9.24 17.38
C LYS A 371 -8.74 -10.19 17.81
N TYR A 372 -8.33 -11.10 16.94
CA TYR A 372 -7.20 -12.01 17.18
C TYR A 372 -5.90 -11.23 17.29
N ASN A 373 -5.66 -10.27 16.38
CA ASN A 373 -4.53 -9.36 16.48
C ASN A 373 -4.53 -8.58 17.81
N ALA A 374 -5.67 -8.00 18.20
CA ALA A 374 -5.78 -7.26 19.45
C ALA A 374 -5.54 -8.13 20.68
N LEU A 375 -6.11 -9.34 20.70
CA LEU A 375 -5.97 -10.25 21.83
C LEU A 375 -4.53 -10.75 21.97
N MET A 376 -3.86 -11.13 20.88
CA MET A 376 -2.47 -11.58 20.94
C MET A 376 -1.53 -10.48 21.45
N ASN A 377 -1.70 -9.23 20.97
CA ASN A 377 -0.92 -8.10 21.48
C ASN A 377 -1.23 -7.78 22.94
N LEU A 378 -2.50 -7.85 23.36
CA LEU A 378 -2.88 -7.69 24.75
C LEU A 378 -2.21 -8.76 25.63
N MET A 379 -2.36 -10.04 25.27
CA MET A 379 -1.82 -11.15 26.04
C MET A 379 -0.29 -11.10 26.14
N ALA A 380 0.40 -10.72 25.07
CA ALA A 380 1.87 -10.66 25.05
C ALA A 380 2.43 -9.37 25.66
N GLY A 381 1.66 -8.27 25.59
CA GLY A 381 2.08 -6.94 26.01
C GLY A 381 1.76 -6.62 27.47
N VAL A 382 0.92 -7.40 28.17
CA VAL A 382 0.65 -7.14 29.59
C VAL A 382 1.82 -7.52 30.48
N ASN A 383 2.09 -6.67 31.47
CA ASN A 383 3.01 -6.94 32.56
C ASN A 383 2.38 -6.43 33.86
N ARG A 384 2.24 -7.32 34.86
CA ARG A 384 1.54 -7.03 36.12
C ARG A 384 0.13 -6.43 35.92
N GLY A 385 -0.53 -6.83 34.84
CA GLY A 385 -1.87 -6.38 34.50
C GLY A 385 -1.97 -5.07 33.73
N GLU A 386 -0.86 -4.40 33.44
CA GLU A 386 -0.84 -3.19 32.62
C GLU A 386 -0.32 -3.50 31.22
N LEU A 387 -0.96 -2.94 30.18
CA LEU A 387 -0.54 -3.13 28.79
C LEU A 387 0.60 -2.16 28.44
N VAL A 388 1.85 -2.61 28.67
CA VAL A 388 3.06 -1.77 28.56
C VAL A 388 4.13 -2.33 27.61
N GLY A 389 4.03 -3.61 27.25
CA GLY A 389 4.99 -4.32 26.40
C GLY A 389 4.69 -4.21 24.91
N GLY A 390 3.56 -3.61 24.51
CA GLY A 390 3.18 -3.41 23.11
C GLY A 390 1.67 -3.26 22.94
N ALA A 391 1.21 -2.90 21.74
CA ALA A 391 -0.22 -2.85 21.42
C ALA A 391 -0.48 -3.01 19.92
N PRO A 392 -1.69 -3.40 19.50
CA PRO A 392 -2.01 -3.58 18.10
C PRO A 392 -2.14 -2.23 17.36
N ILE A 393 -1.82 -2.23 16.06
CA ILE A 393 -1.94 -1.06 15.18
C ILE A 393 -3.05 -1.33 14.15
N GLY A 394 -3.95 -0.36 13.96
CA GLY A 394 -5.06 -0.40 12.99
C GLY A 394 -4.58 -0.30 11.53
N GLY A 395 -5.49 -0.53 10.58
CA GLY A 395 -5.15 -0.66 9.18
C GLY A 395 -5.08 0.66 8.41
N MET A 396 -4.83 0.56 7.11
CA MET A 396 -4.73 1.71 6.21
C MET A 396 -6.10 2.30 5.87
N ASN A 397 -6.19 3.64 5.89
CA ASN A 397 -7.19 4.35 5.11
C ASN A 397 -6.52 5.23 4.04
N ALA A 398 -6.64 4.78 2.79
CA ALA A 398 -5.86 5.27 1.67
C ALA A 398 -6.61 6.25 0.74
N VAL A 399 -7.83 6.65 1.09
CA VAL A 399 -8.58 7.60 0.26
C VAL A 399 -7.88 8.97 0.28
N MET A 400 -7.87 9.66 -0.85
CA MET A 400 -7.31 11.00 -1.01
C MET A 400 -8.41 12.03 -1.25
N LEU A 401 -8.20 13.25 -0.77
CA LEU A 401 -9.05 14.39 -1.10
C LEU A 401 -8.70 14.93 -2.49
N TYR A 402 -9.71 15.29 -3.27
CA TYR A 402 -9.51 16.06 -4.50
C TYR A 402 -9.21 17.52 -4.16
N ALA A 403 -8.27 18.11 -4.89
CA ALA A 403 -8.01 19.53 -4.82
C ALA A 403 -9.19 20.33 -5.41
N LYS A 404 -9.43 21.54 -4.89
CA LYS A 404 -10.47 22.46 -5.41
C LYS A 404 -10.24 22.86 -6.88
N THR A 405 -9.01 22.72 -7.36
CA THR A 405 -8.59 22.99 -8.74
C THR A 405 -8.82 21.81 -9.68
N ASP A 406 -9.41 20.71 -9.21
CA ASP A 406 -9.77 19.58 -10.07
C ASP A 406 -10.73 20.04 -11.20
N PRO A 407 -10.41 19.77 -12.49
CA PRO A 407 -11.18 20.29 -13.62
C PRO A 407 -12.62 19.76 -13.66
N TYR A 408 -12.89 18.62 -13.01
CA TYR A 408 -14.20 18.01 -12.91
C TYR A 408 -14.94 18.39 -11.62
N GLY A 409 -14.33 19.18 -10.73
CA GLY A 409 -14.94 19.57 -9.46
C GLY A 409 -15.25 18.38 -8.56
N ARG A 410 -14.37 17.37 -8.54
CA ARG A 410 -14.53 16.14 -7.74
C ARG A 410 -14.31 16.37 -6.24
N ASP A 411 -13.87 17.55 -5.84
CA ASP A 411 -13.81 17.98 -4.44
C ASP A 411 -15.16 17.89 -3.72
N ARG A 412 -16.28 17.88 -4.47
CA ARG A 412 -17.63 17.58 -3.97
C ARG A 412 -17.78 16.21 -3.30
N HIS A 413 -16.87 15.27 -3.55
CA HIS A 413 -16.87 13.94 -2.92
C HIS A 413 -16.11 13.89 -1.59
N ASN A 414 -15.30 14.92 -1.26
CA ASN A 414 -14.41 14.92 -0.11
C ASN A 414 -15.13 14.71 1.24
N ALA A 415 -16.38 15.17 1.37
CA ALA A 415 -17.17 14.98 2.59
C ALA A 415 -17.38 13.49 2.94
N VAL A 416 -17.62 12.64 1.92
CA VAL A 416 -17.80 11.19 2.12
C VAL A 416 -16.48 10.56 2.56
N THR A 417 -15.37 10.99 1.93
CA THR A 417 -14.02 10.54 2.26
C THR A 417 -13.65 10.85 3.72
N LEU A 418 -13.90 12.09 4.16
CA LEU A 418 -13.62 12.51 5.54
C LEU A 418 -14.45 11.74 6.56
N ARG A 419 -15.74 11.51 6.28
CA ARG A 419 -16.59 10.71 7.19
C ARG A 419 -16.16 9.25 7.24
N SER A 420 -15.81 8.66 6.09
CA SER A 420 -15.30 7.28 6.02
C SER A 420 -14.03 7.12 6.86
N MET A 421 -13.08 8.06 6.76
CA MET A 421 -11.87 8.09 7.60
C MET A 421 -12.19 8.05 9.08
N TRP A 422 -13.05 8.97 9.53
CA TRP A 422 -13.44 9.05 10.95
C TRP A 422 -14.12 7.76 11.43
N LEU A 423 -15.07 7.22 10.66
CA LEU A 423 -15.84 6.04 11.05
C LEU A 423 -14.97 4.79 11.11
N ASP A 424 -14.04 4.64 10.16
CA ASP A 424 -13.15 3.48 10.11
C ASP A 424 -12.18 3.47 11.29
N LYS A 425 -11.58 4.63 11.64
CA LYS A 425 -10.69 4.74 12.81
C LYS A 425 -11.43 4.62 14.13
N LEU A 426 -12.69 5.08 14.20
CA LEU A 426 -13.54 4.82 15.35
C LEU A 426 -13.81 3.32 15.51
N ARG A 427 -14.20 2.63 14.44
CA ARG A 427 -14.46 1.18 14.45
C ARG A 427 -13.25 0.39 14.98
N GLU A 428 -12.05 0.70 14.51
CA GLU A 428 -10.81 0.07 14.99
C GLU A 428 -10.61 0.28 16.49
N ARG A 429 -10.76 1.53 16.97
CA ARG A 429 -10.66 1.81 18.40
C ARG A 429 -11.67 1.02 19.23
N LEU A 430 -12.93 0.95 18.79
CA LEU A 430 -13.97 0.20 19.49
C LEU A 430 -13.69 -1.30 19.54
N ILE A 431 -13.10 -1.89 18.48
CA ILE A 431 -12.65 -3.29 18.49
C ILE A 431 -11.59 -3.53 19.58
N GLY A 432 -10.75 -2.53 19.83
CA GLY A 432 -9.66 -2.59 20.81
C GLY A 432 -10.09 -2.43 22.26
N LEU A 433 -11.37 -2.17 22.54
CA LEU A 433 -11.90 -2.13 23.90
C LEU A 433 -12.19 -3.55 24.39
N ILE A 434 -11.34 -4.06 25.27
CA ILE A 434 -11.43 -5.43 25.82
C ILE A 434 -11.63 -5.36 27.32
N PHE A 435 -12.66 -6.02 27.84
CA PHE A 435 -12.99 -6.07 29.26
C PHE A 435 -12.86 -7.48 29.83
N VAL A 436 -12.09 -7.63 30.90
CA VAL A 436 -11.89 -8.88 31.64
C VAL A 436 -12.52 -8.73 33.03
N PRO A 437 -13.68 -9.34 33.29
CA PRO A 437 -14.40 -9.18 34.54
C PRO A 437 -13.75 -10.01 35.68
N HIS A 438 -13.76 -9.49 36.92
CA HIS A 438 -13.21 -10.22 38.09
C HIS A 438 -14.10 -11.39 38.56
N GLN A 439 -15.40 -11.32 38.28
CA GLN A 439 -16.39 -12.36 38.52
C GLN A 439 -17.19 -12.50 37.22
N GLY A 440 -17.56 -13.72 36.84
CA GLY A 440 -18.19 -14.01 35.55
C GLY A 440 -19.32 -13.05 35.16
N THR A 441 -19.55 -12.92 33.86
CA THR A 441 -20.51 -11.94 33.30
C THR A 441 -21.92 -12.15 33.90
N PRO A 442 -22.66 -11.09 34.30
CA PRO A 442 -24.04 -11.21 34.78
C PRO A 442 -24.93 -11.92 33.73
N PRO A 443 -25.91 -12.76 34.14
CA PRO A 443 -26.56 -13.67 33.20
C PRO A 443 -27.38 -13.07 32.05
N ASN A 444 -27.62 -11.75 31.92
CA ASN A 444 -28.45 -11.19 30.84
C ASN A 444 -28.25 -9.67 30.61
N GLY A 445 -27.09 -9.23 30.13
CA GLY A 445 -26.90 -7.87 29.62
C GLY A 445 -25.56 -7.68 28.90
N LYS A 446 -25.53 -6.88 27.83
CA LYS A 446 -24.26 -6.39 27.26
C LYS A 446 -23.67 -5.37 28.24
N ILE A 447 -22.45 -5.59 28.69
CA ILE A 447 -21.72 -4.62 29.52
C ILE A 447 -21.38 -3.40 28.64
N THR A 448 -21.81 -2.21 29.05
CA THR A 448 -21.46 -0.97 28.35
C THR A 448 -20.18 -0.36 28.91
N LEU A 449 -19.53 0.51 28.13
CA LEU A 449 -18.38 1.28 28.60
C LEU A 449 -18.73 2.13 29.84
N SER A 450 -19.94 2.68 29.89
CA SER A 450 -20.45 3.47 31.02
C SER A 450 -20.62 2.61 32.28
N ASP A 451 -21.09 1.36 32.17
CA ASP A 451 -21.15 0.44 33.32
C ASP A 451 -19.76 0.21 33.94
N ILE A 452 -18.73 0.10 33.10
CA ILE A 452 -17.35 -0.15 33.54
C ILE A 452 -16.77 1.11 34.20
N LEU A 453 -16.87 2.27 33.54
CA LEU A 453 -16.27 3.52 34.04
C LEU A 453 -16.96 4.02 35.32
N GLU A 454 -18.26 3.78 35.48
CA GLU A 454 -19.00 4.10 36.72
C GLU A 454 -18.82 3.03 37.82
N GLY A 455 -18.10 1.95 37.52
CA GLY A 455 -17.81 0.89 38.48
C GLY A 455 -18.99 0.00 38.85
N ARG A 456 -20.06 -0.02 38.02
CA ARG A 456 -21.22 -0.93 38.15
C ARG A 456 -20.82 -2.39 37.93
N VAL A 457 -19.78 -2.63 37.14
CA VAL A 457 -19.12 -3.94 37.00
C VAL A 457 -17.65 -3.83 37.43
N LYS A 458 -17.10 -4.91 38.00
CA LYS A 458 -15.69 -4.98 38.43
C LYS A 458 -14.89 -5.84 37.47
N GLY A 459 -13.73 -5.33 37.06
CA GLY A 459 -12.84 -5.99 36.12
C GLY A 459 -11.78 -5.02 35.62
N ARG A 460 -11.07 -5.44 34.57
CA ARG A 460 -10.04 -4.64 33.92
C ARG A 460 -10.42 -4.36 32.47
N LEU A 461 -10.36 -3.09 32.10
CA LEU A 461 -10.60 -2.61 30.74
C LEU A 461 -9.28 -2.23 30.08
N TYR A 462 -9.08 -2.66 28.84
CA TYR A 462 -7.94 -2.32 28.01
C TYR A 462 -8.40 -1.54 26.76
N ASP A 463 -7.66 -0.50 26.38
CA ASP A 463 -7.88 0.34 25.18
C ASP A 463 -6.69 0.15 24.22
N CYS A 464 -6.76 -0.89 23.38
CA CYS A 464 -5.59 -1.41 22.65
C CYS A 464 -5.29 -0.67 21.33
N TYR A 465 -6.32 -0.35 20.51
CA TYR A 465 -6.15 0.23 19.16
C TYR A 465 -6.09 1.77 19.21
N ARG A 466 -4.94 2.29 19.63
CA ARG A 466 -4.68 3.74 19.75
C ARG A 466 -3.85 4.33 18.60
N GLN A 467 -3.29 3.47 17.74
CA GLN A 467 -2.58 3.85 16.52
C GLN A 467 -3.19 3.17 15.29
N SER A 468 -3.12 3.82 14.13
CA SER A 468 -3.64 3.29 12.86
C SER A 468 -3.01 4.00 11.65
N TRP A 469 -3.14 3.48 10.44
CA TRP A 469 -2.45 4.01 9.27
C TRP A 469 -3.25 5.00 8.42
N VAL A 470 -2.53 5.89 7.76
CA VAL A 470 -3.05 6.87 6.79
C VAL A 470 -2.07 7.03 5.62
N ALA A 471 -2.56 7.30 4.41
CA ALA A 471 -1.71 7.47 3.21
C ALA A 471 -1.58 8.94 2.74
N SER A 472 -2.22 9.88 3.42
CA SER A 472 -2.25 11.29 3.03
C SER A 472 -1.87 12.21 4.18
N PRO A 473 -0.97 13.18 3.96
CA PRO A 473 -0.63 14.21 4.95
C PRO A 473 -1.64 15.36 5.00
N ASP A 474 -2.76 15.30 4.27
CA ASP A 474 -3.76 16.38 4.28
C ASP A 474 -4.30 16.63 5.69
N GLU A 475 -4.24 17.88 6.14
CA GLU A 475 -4.57 18.26 7.52
C GLU A 475 -5.99 17.88 7.94
N GLN A 476 -6.97 18.07 7.06
CA GLN A 476 -8.38 17.75 7.37
C GLN A 476 -8.56 16.23 7.48
N TYR A 477 -7.87 15.49 6.61
CA TYR A 477 -7.93 14.04 6.58
C TYR A 477 -7.26 13.40 7.80
N VAL A 478 -6.07 13.90 8.15
CA VAL A 478 -5.32 13.50 9.35
C VAL A 478 -6.11 13.84 10.61
N ALA A 479 -6.69 15.05 10.69
CA ALA A 479 -7.52 15.45 11.83
C ALA A 479 -8.76 14.54 11.99
N ALA A 480 -9.41 14.16 10.90
CA ALA A 480 -10.57 13.27 10.93
C ALA A 480 -10.26 11.90 11.53
N GLY A 481 -9.11 11.31 11.20
CA GLY A 481 -8.68 10.03 11.75
C GLY A 481 -8.08 10.11 13.16
N ASN A 482 -7.36 11.18 13.48
CA ASN A 482 -6.80 11.38 14.82
C ASN A 482 -7.87 11.58 15.89
N LYS A 483 -8.99 12.22 15.54
CA LYS A 483 -10.07 12.54 16.49
C LYS A 483 -10.52 11.31 17.30
N PRO A 484 -10.98 10.20 16.70
CA PRO A 484 -11.36 9.01 17.47
C PRO A 484 -10.16 8.37 18.18
N LEU A 485 -8.96 8.35 17.60
CA LEU A 485 -7.79 7.68 18.19
C LEU A 485 -7.22 8.39 19.42
N ARG A 486 -7.29 9.73 19.47
CA ARG A 486 -6.70 10.55 20.54
C ARG A 486 -7.68 10.91 21.65
N THR A 487 -9.00 10.84 21.40
CA THR A 487 -10.02 11.20 22.39
C THR A 487 -9.84 10.40 23.69
N PRO A 488 -9.94 11.00 24.89
CA PRO A 488 -9.91 10.24 26.14
C PRO A 488 -11.04 9.21 26.23
N LEU A 489 -10.82 8.10 26.92
CA LEU A 489 -11.77 6.97 26.95
C LEU A 489 -13.14 7.40 27.50
N GLU A 490 -13.14 8.21 28.56
CA GLU A 490 -14.31 8.79 29.22
C GLU A 490 -15.11 9.76 28.34
N LYS A 491 -14.50 10.25 27.25
CA LYS A 491 -15.13 11.15 26.27
C LYS A 491 -15.54 10.44 24.99
N LEU A 492 -15.26 9.15 24.85
CA LEU A 492 -15.50 8.42 23.61
C LEU A 492 -17.00 8.32 23.30
N GLN A 493 -17.85 8.06 24.30
CA GLN A 493 -19.31 8.00 24.09
C GLN A 493 -19.89 9.35 23.65
N GLU A 494 -19.37 10.47 24.17
CA GLU A 494 -19.81 11.82 23.78
C GLU A 494 -19.61 12.09 22.28
N LEU A 495 -18.59 11.50 21.65
CA LEU A 495 -18.39 11.59 20.21
C LEU A 495 -19.51 10.91 19.42
N LEU A 496 -20.02 9.78 19.90
CA LEU A 496 -21.07 9.00 19.23
C LEU A 496 -22.45 9.66 19.43
N ASP A 497 -22.65 10.28 20.60
CA ASP A 497 -23.90 10.91 21.02
C ASP A 497 -24.04 12.37 20.52
N ALA A 498 -23.03 12.93 19.86
CA ALA A 498 -23.06 14.28 19.33
C ALA A 498 -24.25 14.50 18.36
N PRO A 499 -24.79 15.73 18.25
CA PRO A 499 -25.89 16.02 17.33
C PRO A 499 -25.57 15.62 15.89
N GLU A 500 -26.59 15.14 15.17
CA GLU A 500 -26.44 14.78 13.76
C GLU A 500 -26.31 16.04 12.89
N GLU A 501 -25.17 16.19 12.22
CA GLU A 501 -24.87 17.30 11.32
C GLU A 501 -24.45 16.79 9.94
N TRP A 502 -24.91 17.45 8.88
CA TRP A 502 -24.67 17.01 7.49
C TRP A 502 -23.90 18.04 6.68
N GLU A 503 -23.02 17.55 5.80
CA GLU A 503 -22.53 18.30 4.66
C GLU A 503 -23.59 18.34 3.56
N VAL A 504 -23.84 19.55 3.04
CA VAL A 504 -24.79 19.80 1.95
C VAL A 504 -24.02 20.34 0.77
N VAL A 505 -24.11 19.65 -0.36
CA VAL A 505 -23.51 20.09 -1.64
C VAL A 505 -24.63 20.17 -2.66
N ASP A 506 -24.72 21.30 -3.37
CA ASP A 506 -25.75 21.56 -4.38
C ASP A 506 -27.19 21.31 -3.88
N GLY A 507 -27.45 21.64 -2.61
CA GLY A 507 -28.77 21.47 -1.97
C GLY A 507 -29.10 20.05 -1.50
N ALA A 508 -28.22 19.06 -1.71
CA ALA A 508 -28.42 17.68 -1.27
C ALA A 508 -27.49 17.31 -0.11
N ARG A 509 -28.00 16.53 0.86
CA ARG A 509 -27.17 15.92 1.91
C ARG A 509 -26.23 14.89 1.30
N VAL A 510 -24.92 15.06 1.50
CA VAL A 510 -23.90 14.21 0.89
C VAL A 510 -23.31 13.21 1.88
N ALA A 511 -22.91 13.68 3.07
CA ALA A 511 -22.35 12.84 4.13
C ALA A 511 -22.53 13.52 5.49
N PRO A 512 -22.62 12.77 6.59
CA PRO A 512 -22.48 13.35 7.93
C PRO A 512 -21.12 14.03 8.09
N LYS A 513 -21.08 15.13 8.84
CA LYS A 513 -19.83 15.81 9.17
C LYS A 513 -18.95 14.94 10.07
N VAL A 514 -17.65 15.23 10.13
CA VAL A 514 -16.73 14.64 11.13
C VAL A 514 -17.08 15.09 12.56
N SER A 515 -17.75 16.24 12.72
CA SER A 515 -18.32 16.71 13.99
C SER A 515 -19.57 15.94 14.42
N SER A 516 -20.30 15.35 13.48
CA SER A 516 -21.58 14.67 13.72
C SER A 516 -21.40 13.41 14.56
N GLY A 517 -22.38 13.15 15.44
CA GLY A 517 -22.53 11.83 16.07
C GLY A 517 -22.91 10.75 15.05
N LEU A 518 -23.19 9.55 15.54
CA LEU A 518 -23.58 8.43 14.67
C LEU A 518 -24.99 8.63 14.14
N THR A 519 -25.14 8.50 12.81
CA THR A 519 -26.45 8.34 12.17
C THR A 519 -27.07 7.00 12.55
N ASP A 520 -28.38 6.84 12.36
CA ASP A 520 -29.06 5.58 12.62
C ASP A 520 -28.52 4.41 11.78
N ALA A 521 -28.05 4.69 10.55
CA ALA A 521 -27.43 3.68 9.69
C ALA A 521 -26.09 3.20 10.25
N GLU A 522 -25.25 4.13 10.73
CA GLU A 522 -23.96 3.82 11.33
C GLU A 522 -24.13 3.10 12.68
N LYS A 523 -25.13 3.49 13.49
CA LYS A 523 -25.49 2.77 14.73
C LYS A 523 -25.87 1.32 14.43
N ARG A 524 -26.73 1.08 13.44
CA ARG A 524 -27.11 -0.29 13.03
C ARG A 524 -25.90 -1.09 12.54
N MET A 525 -25.03 -0.47 11.75
CA MET A 525 -23.80 -1.10 11.26
C MET A 525 -22.88 -1.51 12.42
N LEU A 526 -22.52 -0.58 13.31
CA LEU A 526 -21.66 -0.86 14.46
C LEU A 526 -22.32 -1.82 15.47
N SER A 527 -23.63 -1.76 15.64
CA SER A 527 -24.39 -2.71 16.47
C SER A 527 -24.35 -4.12 15.89
N GLY A 528 -24.45 -4.26 14.57
CA GLY A 528 -24.30 -5.53 13.87
C GLY A 528 -22.90 -6.14 14.02
N LEU A 529 -21.88 -5.31 14.21
CA LEU A 529 -20.51 -5.73 14.51
C LEU A 529 -20.27 -5.99 16.02
N GLY A 530 -21.28 -5.72 16.87
CA GLY A 530 -21.18 -5.88 18.31
C GLY A 530 -20.32 -4.83 19.03
N LEU A 531 -20.08 -3.67 18.39
CA LEU A 531 -19.25 -2.59 18.95
C LEU A 531 -20.07 -1.57 19.76
N VAL A 532 -21.36 -1.50 19.46
CA VAL A 532 -22.36 -0.74 20.24
C VAL A 532 -23.62 -1.60 20.44
N ASP A 533 -24.50 -1.17 21.34
CA ASP A 533 -25.85 -1.71 21.46
C ASP A 533 -26.86 -1.01 20.53
N GLY A 534 -28.14 -1.41 20.60
CA GLY A 534 -29.20 -0.82 19.78
C GLY A 534 -29.50 0.65 20.08
N ALA A 535 -29.07 1.16 21.23
CA ALA A 535 -29.17 2.57 21.61
C ALA A 535 -27.91 3.38 21.24
N GLY A 536 -26.87 2.73 20.68
CA GLY A 536 -25.61 3.36 20.33
C GLY A 536 -24.61 3.47 21.49
N ARG A 537 -24.84 2.76 22.60
CA ARG A 537 -23.89 2.72 23.73
C ARG A 537 -22.75 1.78 23.40
N ILE A 538 -21.51 2.20 23.66
CA ILE A 538 -20.30 1.40 23.39
C ILE A 538 -20.31 0.12 24.23
N THR A 539 -20.04 -1.02 23.59
CA THR A 539 -19.99 -2.34 24.23
C THR A 539 -18.62 -2.99 24.03
N PRO A 540 -17.70 -2.88 25.01
CA PRO A 540 -16.40 -3.54 24.96
C PRO A 540 -16.52 -5.06 24.79
N TRP A 541 -15.54 -5.68 24.14
CA TRP A 541 -15.47 -7.13 24.00
C TRP A 541 -15.14 -7.78 25.35
N VAL A 542 -16.10 -8.51 25.91
CA VAL A 542 -15.94 -9.20 27.19
C VAL A 542 -15.25 -10.55 26.98
N ILE A 543 -14.16 -10.78 27.70
CA ILE A 543 -13.41 -12.05 27.72
C ILE A 543 -13.37 -12.56 29.16
N ASN A 544 -14.01 -13.70 29.43
CA ASN A 544 -13.92 -14.36 30.73
C ASN A 544 -12.64 -15.21 30.78
N GLU A 545 -11.94 -15.21 31.91
CA GLU A 545 -10.64 -15.90 32.06
C GLU A 545 -10.73 -17.41 31.77
N ASP A 546 -11.81 -18.05 32.20
CA ASP A 546 -12.09 -19.48 32.02
C ASP A 546 -12.32 -19.89 30.55
N SER A 547 -12.60 -18.91 29.67
CA SER A 547 -12.76 -19.12 28.23
C SER A 547 -11.43 -19.13 27.46
N VAL A 548 -10.32 -18.74 28.11
CA VAL A 548 -8.99 -18.61 27.48
C VAL A 548 -7.86 -19.20 28.33
N ASP A 549 -8.18 -19.93 29.39
CA ASP A 549 -7.21 -20.45 30.38
C ASP A 549 -6.37 -21.65 29.91
N THR A 550 -6.71 -22.25 28.76
CA THR A 550 -5.93 -23.28 28.08
C THR A 550 -5.81 -23.01 26.57
N PRO A 551 -4.77 -23.53 25.90
CA PRO A 551 -4.59 -23.39 24.45
C PRO A 551 -5.81 -23.83 23.62
N GLU A 552 -6.45 -24.94 23.98
CA GLU A 552 -7.62 -25.44 23.28
C GLU A 552 -8.81 -24.49 23.37
N LYS A 553 -9.08 -23.96 24.57
CA LYS A 553 -10.18 -23.03 24.77
C LYS A 553 -9.91 -21.71 24.06
N LEU A 554 -8.68 -21.19 24.17
CA LEU A 554 -8.27 -19.98 23.45
C LEU A 554 -8.50 -20.10 21.94
N PHE A 555 -8.32 -21.28 21.33
CA PHE A 555 -8.46 -21.48 19.88
C PHE A 555 -9.88 -21.89 19.45
N SER A 556 -10.82 -22.10 20.39
CA SER A 556 -12.17 -22.59 20.10
C SER A 556 -13.29 -21.72 20.65
N THR A 557 -13.22 -21.34 21.93
CA THR A 557 -14.40 -20.90 22.71
C THR A 557 -14.91 -19.52 22.32
N ILE A 558 -14.01 -18.58 22.03
CA ILE A 558 -14.34 -17.16 21.83
C ILE A 558 -14.52 -16.76 20.35
N TRP A 559 -14.39 -17.72 19.42
CA TRP A 559 -14.36 -17.47 17.97
C TRP A 559 -15.61 -17.99 17.24
N GLY A 560 -16.66 -18.33 17.99
CA GLY A 560 -17.88 -18.95 17.46
C GLY A 560 -17.69 -20.45 17.19
N GLU A 561 -18.74 -21.08 16.63
CA GLU A 561 -18.84 -22.54 16.52
C GLU A 561 -17.74 -23.20 15.69
N LYS A 562 -17.13 -22.47 14.76
CA LYS A 562 -16.08 -22.99 13.86
C LYS A 562 -14.66 -22.79 14.39
N GLY A 563 -14.52 -22.28 15.63
CA GLY A 563 -13.24 -21.97 16.25
C GLY A 563 -12.44 -20.92 15.47
N LEU A 564 -11.18 -20.71 15.88
CA LEU A 564 -10.33 -19.68 15.30
C LEU A 564 -10.03 -19.92 13.82
N TRP A 565 -9.80 -21.18 13.42
CA TRP A 565 -9.48 -21.50 12.02
C TRP A 565 -10.65 -21.11 11.10
N GLY A 566 -11.86 -21.56 11.43
CA GLY A 566 -13.05 -21.21 10.65
C GLY A 566 -13.33 -19.70 10.74
N GLY A 567 -13.11 -19.08 11.90
CA GLY A 567 -13.24 -17.64 12.05
C GLY A 567 -12.30 -16.84 11.16
N LEU A 568 -11.07 -17.29 10.92
CA LEU A 568 -10.09 -16.58 10.07
C LEU A 568 -10.22 -16.91 8.58
N TYR A 569 -10.52 -18.17 8.24
CA TYR A 569 -10.28 -18.69 6.89
C TYR A 569 -11.54 -19.19 6.18
N ASP A 570 -12.67 -19.36 6.87
CA ASP A 570 -13.93 -19.76 6.23
C ASP A 570 -14.64 -18.55 5.61
N ILE A 571 -14.17 -18.19 4.41
CA ILE A 571 -14.65 -17.02 3.68
C ILE A 571 -15.93 -17.41 2.91
N PRO A 572 -17.07 -16.73 3.13
CA PRO A 572 -18.30 -17.03 2.40
C PRO A 572 -18.12 -16.95 0.87
N THR A 573 -18.93 -17.69 0.13
CA THR A 573 -19.05 -17.47 -1.31
C THR A 573 -19.73 -16.12 -1.56
N GLY A 574 -19.38 -15.48 -2.67
CA GLY A 574 -19.88 -14.16 -3.03
C GLY A 574 -20.11 -14.03 -4.52
N GLU A 575 -20.65 -12.88 -4.91
CA GLU A 575 -20.93 -12.58 -6.31
C GLU A 575 -19.63 -12.41 -7.11
N ILE A 576 -19.56 -13.09 -8.25
CA ILE A 576 -18.62 -12.83 -9.33
C ILE A 576 -19.40 -12.12 -10.43
N THR A 577 -19.07 -10.87 -10.74
CA THR A 577 -19.84 -10.04 -11.69
C THR A 577 -18.93 -9.51 -12.79
N ALA A 578 -19.48 -9.24 -13.98
CA ALA A 578 -18.72 -8.69 -15.10
C ALA A 578 -18.08 -7.33 -14.73
N GLU A 579 -18.81 -6.52 -13.97
CA GLU A 579 -18.38 -5.21 -13.51
C GLU A 579 -17.26 -5.29 -12.46
N ASN A 580 -17.27 -6.32 -11.61
CA ASN A 580 -16.19 -6.56 -10.62
C ASN A 580 -14.92 -7.00 -11.35
N ILE A 581 -15.04 -7.91 -12.32
CA ILE A 581 -13.92 -8.36 -13.15
C ILE A 581 -13.31 -7.20 -13.94
N GLN A 582 -14.13 -6.36 -14.57
CA GLN A 582 -13.65 -5.18 -15.29
C GLN A 582 -12.94 -4.17 -14.37
N HIS A 583 -13.47 -3.93 -13.18
CA HIS A 583 -12.86 -3.02 -12.20
C HIS A 583 -11.53 -3.56 -11.65
N ALA A 584 -11.45 -4.85 -11.32
CA ALA A 584 -10.20 -5.46 -10.90
C ALA A 584 -9.12 -5.34 -12.00
N PHE A 585 -9.49 -5.60 -13.26
CA PHE A 585 -8.57 -5.44 -14.40
C PHE A 585 -8.13 -3.98 -14.55
N TYR A 586 -9.07 -3.04 -14.42
CA TYR A 586 -8.78 -1.61 -14.44
C TYR A 586 -7.76 -1.21 -13.36
N MET A 587 -7.95 -1.65 -12.11
CA MET A 587 -7.05 -1.30 -11.01
C MET A 587 -5.66 -1.92 -11.20
N ALA A 588 -5.59 -3.20 -11.61
CA ALA A 588 -4.33 -3.87 -11.90
C ALA A 588 -3.55 -3.21 -13.04
N ALA A 589 -4.23 -2.86 -14.14
CA ALA A 589 -3.60 -2.21 -15.29
C ALA A 589 -3.10 -0.79 -14.96
N ASN A 590 -3.93 0.03 -14.31
CA ASN A 590 -3.55 1.39 -13.95
C ASN A 590 -2.41 1.41 -12.94
N TYR A 591 -2.41 0.54 -11.95
CA TYR A 591 -1.33 0.49 -10.98
C TYR A 591 -0.04 -0.09 -11.58
N GLY A 592 -0.12 -1.19 -12.34
CA GLY A 592 1.04 -1.75 -13.03
C GLY A 592 1.69 -0.78 -14.02
N PHE A 593 0.89 0.06 -14.68
CA PHE A 593 1.37 1.17 -15.51
C PHE A 593 2.20 2.18 -14.70
N GLN A 594 1.80 2.52 -13.47
CA GLN A 594 2.54 3.44 -12.61
C GLN A 594 3.85 2.85 -12.13
N VAL A 595 3.86 1.56 -11.77
CA VAL A 595 5.08 0.84 -11.37
C VAL A 595 6.12 0.88 -12.50
N LEU A 596 5.73 0.59 -13.76
CA LEU A 596 6.64 0.67 -14.91
C LEU A 596 7.19 2.08 -15.18
N ASN A 597 6.55 3.11 -14.64
CA ASN A 597 6.99 4.50 -14.67
C ASN A 597 7.82 4.91 -13.44
N GLY A 598 8.14 3.97 -12.56
CA GLY A 598 8.89 4.22 -11.33
C GLY A 598 8.06 4.86 -10.22
N ASN A 599 6.72 4.79 -10.30
CA ASN A 599 5.81 5.37 -9.31
C ASN A 599 5.06 4.26 -8.56
N LEU A 600 5.52 3.92 -7.35
CA LEU A 600 4.95 2.87 -6.50
C LEU A 600 3.89 3.40 -5.52
N ALA A 601 3.92 4.68 -5.15
CA ALA A 601 2.82 5.32 -4.42
C ALA A 601 1.92 6.08 -5.39
N ALA A 602 0.91 5.39 -5.93
CA ALA A 602 0.16 5.85 -7.07
C ALA A 602 -1.28 6.28 -6.74
N ALA A 603 -1.59 7.54 -7.04
CA ALA A 603 -2.94 8.06 -6.94
C ALA A 603 -3.80 7.60 -8.13
N ILE A 604 -4.79 6.73 -7.89
CA ILE A 604 -5.67 6.16 -8.93
C ILE A 604 -7.13 6.43 -8.55
N ASP A 605 -7.94 6.80 -9.54
CA ASP A 605 -9.37 7.02 -9.36
C ASP A 605 -10.12 5.67 -9.34
N ASP A 606 -10.90 5.43 -8.29
CA ASP A 606 -11.78 4.27 -8.14
C ASP A 606 -13.23 4.71 -8.42
N TYR A 607 -13.86 4.09 -9.42
CA TYR A 607 -15.21 4.42 -9.88
C TYR A 607 -16.31 3.52 -9.30
N LYS A 608 -15.97 2.60 -8.39
CA LYS A 608 -16.86 1.52 -7.94
C LYS A 608 -17.10 1.51 -6.44
N LEU A 609 -16.09 1.88 -5.64
CA LEU A 609 -16.15 1.72 -4.18
C LEU A 609 -17.33 2.46 -3.55
N PHE A 610 -17.57 3.70 -3.98
CA PHE A 610 -18.71 4.50 -3.52
C PHE A 610 -19.73 4.60 -4.64
N PRO A 611 -20.92 3.96 -4.51
CA PRO A 611 -21.93 4.00 -5.54
C PRO A 611 -22.26 5.43 -5.99
N GLY A 612 -22.13 5.68 -7.30
CA GLY A 612 -22.39 6.98 -7.92
C GLY A 612 -21.34 8.07 -7.65
N ARG A 613 -20.14 7.70 -7.17
CA ARG A 613 -19.06 8.65 -6.87
C ARG A 613 -17.71 8.07 -7.28
N VAL A 614 -16.88 8.89 -7.89
CA VAL A 614 -15.46 8.58 -8.07
C VAL A 614 -14.69 9.11 -6.87
N VAL A 615 -13.84 8.26 -6.29
CA VAL A 615 -12.91 8.64 -5.23
C VAL A 615 -11.49 8.31 -5.64
N ARG A 616 -10.51 9.01 -5.09
CA ARG A 616 -9.10 8.75 -5.38
C ARG A 616 -8.47 7.96 -4.25
N PHE A 617 -7.64 6.98 -4.59
CA PHE A 617 -6.86 6.19 -3.64
C PHE A 617 -5.38 6.42 -3.86
N MET A 618 -4.62 6.49 -2.77
CA MET A 618 -3.18 6.26 -2.80
C MET A 618 -2.93 4.76 -2.73
N ASN A 619 -2.49 4.16 -3.84
CA ASN A 619 -2.30 2.73 -3.97
C ASN A 619 -0.82 2.40 -3.85
N ASP A 620 -0.54 1.20 -3.37
CA ASP A 620 0.76 0.56 -3.23
C ASP A 620 0.73 -0.85 -3.86
N LEU A 621 1.83 -1.61 -3.79
CA LEU A 621 1.95 -2.89 -4.52
C LEU A 621 0.92 -3.94 -4.11
N ALA A 622 0.41 -3.90 -2.87
CA ALA A 622 -0.67 -4.75 -2.40
C ALA A 622 -1.92 -4.65 -3.29
N THR A 623 -2.15 -3.48 -3.89
CA THR A 623 -3.24 -3.25 -4.87
C THR A 623 -3.04 -4.10 -6.12
N TYR A 624 -1.82 -4.16 -6.66
CA TYR A 624 -1.53 -5.02 -7.81
C TYR A 624 -1.69 -6.48 -7.45
N ARG A 625 -1.10 -6.89 -6.31
CA ARG A 625 -1.12 -8.28 -5.84
C ARG A 625 -2.55 -8.79 -5.78
N ILE A 626 -3.43 -8.10 -5.04
CA ILE A 626 -4.77 -8.63 -4.80
C ILE A 626 -5.61 -8.79 -6.07
N PHE A 627 -5.62 -7.76 -6.93
CA PHE A 627 -6.45 -7.81 -8.13
C PHE A 627 -5.93 -8.83 -9.14
N VAL A 628 -4.61 -8.95 -9.29
CA VAL A 628 -4.03 -9.94 -10.19
C VAL A 628 -4.21 -11.36 -9.67
N SER A 629 -4.02 -11.60 -8.37
CA SER A 629 -4.31 -12.90 -7.75
C SER A 629 -5.77 -13.30 -7.94
N TRP A 630 -6.69 -12.37 -7.73
CA TRP A 630 -8.12 -12.62 -7.91
C TRP A 630 -8.48 -12.91 -9.37
N LEU A 631 -8.05 -12.05 -10.30
CA LEU A 631 -8.29 -12.23 -11.74
C LEU A 631 -7.71 -13.54 -12.25
N TRP A 632 -6.51 -13.92 -11.79
CA TRP A 632 -5.90 -15.20 -12.14
C TRP A 632 -6.81 -16.35 -11.70
N SER A 633 -7.34 -16.33 -10.47
CA SER A 633 -8.27 -17.35 -9.99
C SER A 633 -9.58 -17.39 -10.80
N VAL A 634 -10.12 -16.22 -11.19
CA VAL A 634 -11.33 -16.11 -12.02
C VAL A 634 -11.13 -16.81 -13.38
N VAL A 635 -10.02 -16.51 -14.06
CA VAL A 635 -9.71 -17.07 -15.38
C VAL A 635 -9.35 -18.56 -15.26
N HIS A 636 -8.52 -18.94 -14.29
CA HIS A 636 -8.06 -20.31 -14.11
C HIS A 636 -9.20 -21.29 -13.81
N HIS A 637 -10.21 -20.85 -13.05
CA HIS A 637 -11.41 -21.64 -12.74
C HIS A 637 -12.54 -21.49 -13.76
N SER A 638 -12.36 -20.66 -14.80
CA SER A 638 -13.43 -20.27 -15.73
C SER A 638 -14.71 -19.87 -14.98
N ALA A 639 -14.55 -19.01 -13.98
CA ALA A 639 -15.59 -18.71 -13.00
C ALA A 639 -16.88 -18.23 -13.68
N LYS A 640 -18.02 -18.74 -13.22
CA LYS A 640 -19.33 -18.36 -13.76
C LYS A 640 -19.76 -17.01 -13.19
N VAL A 641 -20.18 -16.11 -14.07
CA VAL A 641 -20.77 -14.84 -13.66
C VAL A 641 -22.10 -15.11 -12.96
N THR A 642 -22.26 -14.52 -11.78
CA THR A 642 -23.35 -14.83 -10.83
C THR A 642 -24.64 -14.06 -11.06
N ARG A 643 -24.61 -13.00 -11.88
CA ARG A 643 -25.78 -12.23 -12.29
C ARG A 643 -25.59 -11.59 -13.66
N ASN A 644 -26.68 -11.15 -14.29
CA ASN A 644 -26.62 -10.39 -15.53
C ASN A 644 -25.87 -9.08 -15.31
N GLY A 645 -25.03 -8.70 -16.25
CA GLY A 645 -24.23 -7.48 -16.18
C GLY A 645 -23.62 -7.11 -17.53
N TRP A 646 -22.70 -6.15 -17.50
CA TRP A 646 -22.05 -5.62 -18.69
C TRP A 646 -20.55 -5.45 -18.49
N LEU A 647 -19.79 -5.72 -19.55
CA LEU A 647 -18.50 -5.06 -19.74
C LEU A 647 -18.76 -3.74 -20.46
N CYS A 648 -18.28 -2.65 -19.87
CA CYS A 648 -18.53 -1.30 -20.35
C CYS A 648 -17.35 -0.75 -21.16
N ALA A 649 -17.64 -0.05 -22.25
CA ALA A 649 -16.69 0.82 -22.94
C ALA A 649 -16.49 2.14 -22.17
N SER A 650 -15.48 2.91 -22.58
CA SER A 650 -15.18 4.23 -22.01
C SER A 650 -16.32 5.23 -22.26
N LYS A 651 -16.54 6.10 -21.28
CA LYS A 651 -17.48 7.22 -21.37
C LYS A 651 -16.90 8.42 -20.63
N LEU A 652 -16.98 9.60 -21.25
CA LEU A 652 -16.74 10.87 -20.58
C LEU A 652 -17.95 11.23 -19.71
N THR A 653 -17.74 11.36 -18.41
CA THR A 653 -18.78 11.62 -17.40
C THR A 653 -18.54 12.92 -16.64
N ASP A 654 -19.36 13.20 -15.62
CA ASP A 654 -19.15 14.31 -14.71
C ASP A 654 -17.87 14.17 -13.85
N ASP A 655 -17.31 12.95 -13.78
CA ASP A 655 -16.10 12.61 -13.03
C ASP A 655 -14.88 12.31 -13.91
N GLY A 656 -14.99 12.56 -15.21
CA GLY A 656 -13.98 12.24 -16.21
C GLY A 656 -14.26 10.93 -16.95
N VAL A 657 -13.24 10.36 -17.57
CA VAL A 657 -13.36 9.17 -18.41
C VAL A 657 -13.35 7.91 -17.54
N ILE A 658 -14.47 7.19 -17.50
CA ILE A 658 -14.63 5.93 -16.74
C ILE A 658 -15.29 4.84 -17.61
N PRO A 659 -15.13 3.55 -17.28
CA PRO A 659 -15.88 2.47 -17.92
C PRO A 659 -17.37 2.53 -17.53
N ALA A 660 -18.21 3.11 -18.39
CA ALA A 660 -19.63 3.33 -18.06
C ALA A 660 -20.60 3.26 -19.26
N LEU A 661 -20.11 3.04 -20.48
CA LEU A 661 -20.97 2.81 -21.64
C LEU A 661 -21.20 1.30 -21.79
N GLU A 662 -22.40 0.81 -21.46
CA GLU A 662 -22.76 -0.60 -21.63
C GLU A 662 -22.46 -1.08 -23.06
N SER A 663 -21.61 -2.11 -23.21
CA SER A 663 -21.12 -2.55 -24.52
C SER A 663 -21.34 -4.05 -24.74
N ILE A 664 -20.82 -4.90 -23.86
CA ILE A 664 -20.92 -6.36 -24.00
C ILE A 664 -21.77 -6.90 -22.85
N LYS A 665 -22.96 -7.39 -23.18
CA LYS A 665 -23.85 -8.02 -22.20
C LYS A 665 -23.32 -9.39 -21.80
N ILE A 666 -23.23 -9.64 -20.50
CA ILE A 666 -22.84 -10.92 -19.92
C ILE A 666 -24.02 -11.48 -19.14
N ALA A 667 -24.45 -12.69 -19.51
CA ALA A 667 -25.56 -13.36 -18.86
C ALA A 667 -25.10 -14.11 -17.60
N THR A 668 -26.03 -14.31 -16.68
CA THR A 668 -25.82 -15.18 -15.51
C THR A 668 -25.43 -16.59 -15.99
N GLY A 669 -24.43 -17.19 -15.35
CA GLY A 669 -23.92 -18.52 -15.67
C GLY A 669 -22.87 -18.55 -16.78
N THR A 670 -22.62 -17.43 -17.49
CA THR A 670 -21.55 -17.36 -18.50
C THR A 670 -20.19 -17.59 -17.83
N PRO A 671 -19.39 -18.58 -18.27
CA PRO A 671 -18.04 -18.79 -17.76
C PRO A 671 -17.11 -17.67 -18.26
N PHE A 672 -16.27 -17.14 -17.38
CA PHE A 672 -15.27 -16.14 -17.75
C PHE A 672 -14.03 -16.81 -18.34
N THR A 673 -14.00 -16.98 -19.67
CA THR A 673 -12.95 -17.66 -20.41
C THR A 673 -11.86 -16.70 -20.91
N ALA A 674 -10.78 -17.24 -21.50
CA ALA A 674 -9.74 -16.46 -22.16
C ALA A 674 -10.29 -15.55 -23.26
N GLU A 675 -11.32 -15.97 -24.02
CA GLU A 675 -11.95 -15.13 -25.05
C GLU A 675 -12.68 -13.91 -24.46
N LEU A 676 -13.30 -14.05 -23.28
CA LEU A 676 -13.90 -12.91 -22.59
C LEU A 676 -12.85 -12.00 -21.97
N LEU A 677 -11.72 -12.55 -21.52
CA LEU A 677 -10.57 -11.77 -21.10
C LEU A 677 -10.03 -10.90 -22.25
N GLU A 678 -9.92 -11.43 -23.47
CA GLU A 678 -9.49 -10.64 -24.64
C GLU A 678 -10.46 -9.49 -24.95
N ARG A 679 -11.76 -9.73 -24.86
CA ARG A 679 -12.77 -8.65 -25.03
C ARG A 679 -12.65 -7.57 -23.96
N LEU A 680 -12.40 -7.96 -22.71
CA LEU A 680 -12.14 -7.00 -21.63
C LEU A 680 -10.84 -6.21 -21.88
N TRP A 681 -9.80 -6.90 -22.35
CA TRP A 681 -8.51 -6.30 -22.71
C TRP A 681 -8.67 -5.24 -23.82
N GLU A 682 -9.46 -5.53 -24.86
CA GLU A 682 -9.79 -4.58 -25.93
C GLU A 682 -10.52 -3.34 -25.40
N LEU A 683 -11.55 -3.54 -24.56
CA LEU A 683 -12.30 -2.43 -23.94
C LEU A 683 -11.40 -1.58 -23.05
N HIS A 684 -10.45 -2.19 -22.32
CA HIS A 684 -9.51 -1.44 -21.49
C HIS A 684 -8.52 -0.63 -22.35
N ASN A 685 -8.04 -1.17 -23.47
CA ASN A 685 -7.21 -0.38 -24.41
C ASN A 685 -7.96 0.81 -25.00
N GLN A 686 -9.24 0.65 -25.34
CA GLN A 686 -10.10 1.76 -25.76
C GLN A 686 -10.23 2.80 -24.64
N TRP A 687 -10.39 2.36 -23.39
CA TRP A 687 -10.41 3.26 -22.24
C TRP A 687 -9.08 4.01 -22.05
N THR A 688 -7.94 3.33 -22.14
CA THR A 688 -6.60 3.95 -22.07
C THR A 688 -6.42 5.03 -23.13
N GLN A 689 -6.86 4.74 -24.36
CA GLN A 689 -6.84 5.74 -25.44
C GLN A 689 -7.73 6.94 -25.08
N SER A 690 -8.98 6.72 -24.67
CA SER A 690 -9.89 7.81 -24.27
C SER A 690 -9.36 8.63 -23.08
N PHE A 691 -8.68 7.98 -22.13
CA PHE A 691 -8.05 8.64 -20.99
C PHE A 691 -6.91 9.58 -21.43
N PHE A 692 -6.05 9.15 -22.36
CA PHE A 692 -5.00 10.00 -22.90
C PHE A 692 -5.53 11.11 -23.81
N GLU A 693 -6.56 10.83 -24.62
CA GLU A 693 -7.26 11.86 -25.40
C GLU A 693 -7.88 12.94 -24.51
N GLU A 694 -8.50 12.54 -23.39
CA GLU A 694 -9.03 13.49 -22.42
C GLU A 694 -7.94 14.29 -21.72
N PHE A 695 -6.81 13.65 -21.38
CA PHE A 695 -5.64 14.36 -20.85
C PHE A 695 -5.17 15.45 -21.84
N ASP A 696 -5.05 15.11 -23.13
CA ASP A 696 -4.66 16.04 -24.20
C ASP A 696 -5.69 17.16 -24.40
N ARG A 697 -6.98 16.87 -24.19
CA ARG A 697 -8.06 17.86 -24.20
C ARG A 697 -7.97 18.83 -23.04
N LEU A 698 -7.74 18.35 -21.81
CA LEU A 698 -7.59 19.19 -20.63
C LEU A 698 -6.35 20.09 -20.73
N ALA A 699 -5.23 19.56 -21.23
CA ALA A 699 -4.03 20.34 -21.49
C ALA A 699 -4.28 21.45 -22.53
N ALA A 700 -4.96 21.14 -23.63
CA ALA A 700 -5.34 22.14 -24.64
C ALA A 700 -6.25 23.23 -24.06
N ILE A 701 -7.28 22.85 -23.28
CA ILE A 701 -8.17 23.80 -22.60
C ILE A 701 -7.40 24.69 -21.63
N ARG A 702 -6.39 24.15 -20.92
CA ARG A 702 -5.56 24.93 -20.00
C ARG A 702 -4.70 25.95 -20.73
N ILE A 703 -4.11 25.61 -21.88
CA ILE A 703 -3.38 26.56 -22.73
C ILE A 703 -4.32 27.67 -23.25
N ILE A 704 -5.56 27.31 -23.63
CA ILE A 704 -6.57 28.28 -24.06
C ILE A 704 -6.96 29.21 -22.89
N ALA A 705 -7.23 28.65 -21.70
CA ALA A 705 -7.58 29.44 -20.51
C ALA A 705 -6.45 30.41 -20.13
N SER A 706 -5.21 29.93 -20.14
CA SER A 706 -3.98 30.71 -19.95
C SER A 706 -3.89 31.87 -20.95
N THR A 707 -4.22 31.62 -22.23
CA THR A 707 -4.27 32.64 -23.28
C THR A 707 -5.36 33.68 -23.04
N LEU A 708 -6.57 33.28 -22.66
CA LEU A 708 -7.67 34.21 -22.39
C LEU A 708 -7.35 35.11 -21.19
N ILE A 709 -6.70 34.56 -20.16
CA ILE A 709 -6.26 35.32 -18.99
C ILE A 709 -5.19 36.34 -19.37
N ASP A 710 -4.18 35.95 -20.16
CA ASP A 710 -3.12 36.87 -20.61
C ASP A 710 -3.68 38.04 -21.43
N ARG A 711 -4.79 37.83 -22.16
CA ARG A 711 -5.42 38.87 -22.99
C ARG A 711 -6.36 39.79 -22.22
N HIS A 712 -7.10 39.27 -21.23
CA HIS A 712 -8.27 39.97 -20.67
C HIS A 712 -8.23 40.21 -19.15
N ALA A 713 -7.49 39.42 -18.37
CA ALA A 713 -7.58 39.50 -16.91
C ALA A 713 -6.94 40.78 -16.36
N ARG A 714 -7.71 41.60 -15.63
CA ARG A 714 -7.21 42.86 -15.05
C ARG A 714 -6.41 42.68 -13.75
N LYS A 715 -6.53 41.52 -13.09
CA LYS A 715 -6.27 41.36 -11.64
C LYS A 715 -5.15 40.39 -11.23
N ALA A 716 -4.35 39.86 -12.14
CA ALA A 716 -3.31 38.88 -11.78
C ALA A 716 -2.03 39.57 -11.25
N ALA A 717 -2.01 39.94 -9.96
CA ALA A 717 -0.80 40.41 -9.28
C ALA A 717 0.10 39.22 -8.88
N GLY A 718 0.87 38.69 -9.83
CA GLY A 718 1.85 37.62 -9.62
C GLY A 718 1.40 36.21 -10.04
N ASP A 719 2.37 35.30 -10.19
CA ASP A 719 2.18 33.98 -10.81
C ASP A 719 1.21 33.06 -10.06
N ALA A 720 1.20 33.11 -8.73
CA ALA A 720 0.30 32.31 -7.90
C ALA A 720 -1.18 32.69 -8.13
N ALA A 721 -1.48 34.00 -8.17
CA ALA A 721 -2.82 34.50 -8.45
C ALA A 721 -3.25 34.15 -9.89
N ARG A 722 -2.33 34.26 -10.85
CA ARG A 722 -2.57 33.85 -12.24
C ARG A 722 -2.92 32.36 -12.34
N SER A 723 -2.14 31.49 -11.69
CA SER A 723 -2.35 30.03 -11.73
C SER A 723 -3.73 29.62 -11.19
N VAL A 724 -4.16 30.24 -10.08
CA VAL A 724 -5.51 30.01 -9.51
C VAL A 724 -6.61 30.43 -10.49
N LEU A 725 -6.47 31.59 -11.12
CA LEU A 725 -7.42 32.06 -12.14
C LEU A 725 -7.48 31.11 -13.35
N VAL A 726 -6.34 30.59 -13.79
CA VAL A 726 -6.28 29.58 -14.87
C VAL A 726 -7.08 28.34 -14.49
N ASP A 727 -6.86 27.80 -13.30
CA ASP A 727 -7.54 26.58 -12.86
C ASP A 727 -9.06 26.80 -12.72
N GLN A 728 -9.49 27.98 -12.24
CA GLN A 728 -10.91 28.37 -12.19
C GLN A 728 -11.53 28.48 -13.60
N ALA A 729 -10.82 29.13 -14.54
CA ALA A 729 -11.26 29.25 -15.93
C ALA A 729 -11.36 27.89 -16.62
N VAL A 730 -10.40 26.98 -16.37
CA VAL A 730 -10.44 25.60 -16.87
C VAL A 730 -11.71 24.89 -16.39
N ARG A 731 -12.06 24.99 -15.10
CA ARG A 731 -13.28 24.37 -14.56
C ARG A 731 -14.55 24.89 -15.24
N VAL A 732 -14.63 26.20 -15.50
CA VAL A 732 -15.75 26.81 -16.24
C VAL A 732 -15.81 26.28 -17.67
N LEU A 733 -14.68 26.29 -18.39
CA LEU A 733 -14.60 25.84 -19.79
C LEU A 733 -14.92 24.35 -19.93
N VAL A 734 -14.36 23.49 -19.06
CA VAL A 734 -14.61 22.04 -19.07
C VAL A 734 -16.09 21.74 -18.86
N LYS A 735 -16.72 22.36 -17.84
CA LYS A 735 -18.15 22.20 -17.58
C LYS A 735 -18.99 22.69 -18.76
N SER A 736 -18.70 23.88 -19.27
CA SER A 736 -19.48 24.51 -20.34
C SER A 736 -19.42 23.73 -21.65
N LEU A 737 -18.22 23.28 -22.04
CA LEU A 737 -18.02 22.49 -23.26
C LEU A 737 -18.71 21.13 -23.16
N ARG A 738 -18.70 20.49 -21.98
CA ARG A 738 -19.41 19.23 -21.75
C ARG A 738 -20.92 19.41 -21.84
N MET A 739 -21.44 20.52 -21.33
CA MET A 739 -22.88 20.83 -21.33
C MET A 739 -23.40 21.40 -22.66
N GLY A 740 -22.51 21.75 -23.59
CA GLY A 740 -22.88 22.45 -24.82
C GLY A 740 -23.44 23.86 -24.56
N ALA A 741 -22.92 24.55 -23.53
CA ALA A 741 -23.41 25.87 -23.14
C ALA A 741 -23.17 26.91 -24.25
N PRO A 742 -24.10 27.87 -24.48
CA PRO A 742 -23.90 28.97 -25.43
C PRO A 742 -22.70 29.85 -25.06
N THR A 743 -22.01 30.39 -26.07
CA THR A 743 -20.81 31.23 -25.89
C THR A 743 -21.05 32.39 -24.94
N GLU A 744 -22.22 33.02 -24.98
CA GLU A 744 -22.61 34.15 -24.14
C GLU A 744 -22.74 33.77 -22.66
N GLU A 745 -23.13 32.53 -22.34
CA GLU A 745 -23.20 32.04 -20.97
C GLU A 745 -21.79 31.78 -20.40
N VAL A 746 -20.91 31.23 -21.24
CA VAL A 746 -19.50 31.02 -20.90
C VAL A 746 -18.80 32.37 -20.69
N ALA A 747 -19.06 33.34 -21.58
CA ALA A 747 -18.54 34.70 -21.48
C ALA A 747 -18.93 35.37 -20.17
N ARG A 748 -20.22 35.32 -19.79
CA ARG A 748 -20.68 35.87 -18.50
C ARG A 748 -19.94 35.27 -17.30
N SER A 749 -19.79 33.94 -17.29
CA SER A 749 -19.11 33.22 -16.21
C SER A 749 -17.63 33.62 -16.09
N LEU A 750 -16.95 33.75 -17.23
CA LEU A 750 -15.53 34.14 -17.26
C LEU A 750 -15.31 35.64 -17.06
N THR A 751 -16.24 36.50 -17.49
CA THR A 751 -16.16 37.96 -17.29
C THR A 751 -16.17 38.30 -15.81
N SER A 752 -17.04 37.63 -15.04
CA SER A 752 -17.04 37.76 -13.58
C SER A 752 -15.73 37.29 -12.94
N LEU A 753 -15.06 36.32 -13.53
CA LEU A 753 -13.80 35.77 -13.03
C LEU A 753 -12.59 36.65 -13.38
N PHE A 754 -12.58 37.21 -14.59
CA PHE A 754 -11.46 38.00 -15.13
C PHE A 754 -11.58 39.49 -14.83
N GLU A 755 -12.76 39.95 -14.42
CA GLU A 755 -13.12 41.37 -14.26
C GLU A 755 -12.86 42.18 -15.53
N CYS A 756 -13.27 41.62 -16.68
CA CYS A 756 -13.01 42.17 -18.00
C CYS A 756 -14.28 42.67 -18.71
N ASP A 757 -14.14 43.02 -19.99
CA ASP A 757 -15.22 43.44 -20.87
C ASP A 757 -15.83 42.20 -21.55
N GLU A 758 -17.14 41.98 -21.38
CA GLU A 758 -17.83 40.78 -21.87
C GLU A 758 -17.83 40.69 -23.40
N ASP A 759 -18.04 41.81 -24.10
CA ASP A 759 -18.14 41.85 -25.56
C ASP A 759 -16.80 41.44 -26.20
N LYS A 760 -15.70 41.93 -25.64
CA LYS A 760 -14.34 41.55 -26.08
C LYS A 760 -14.03 40.08 -25.81
N LEU A 761 -14.57 39.53 -24.70
CA LEU A 761 -14.36 38.13 -24.35
C LEU A 761 -15.17 37.18 -25.24
N VAL A 762 -16.39 37.54 -25.62
CA VAL A 762 -17.23 36.75 -26.55
C VAL A 762 -16.53 36.54 -27.90
N GLU A 763 -15.87 37.58 -28.43
CA GLU A 763 -15.15 37.46 -29.69
C GLU A 763 -13.97 36.48 -29.58
N ASP A 764 -13.17 36.61 -28.52
CA ASP A 764 -11.99 35.79 -28.29
C ASP A 764 -12.33 34.35 -27.86
N LEU A 765 -13.50 34.09 -27.29
CA LEU A 765 -13.94 32.74 -26.94
C LEU A 765 -14.04 31.79 -28.14
N LYS A 766 -14.06 32.31 -29.38
CA LYS A 766 -13.96 31.49 -30.60
C LYS A 766 -12.70 30.63 -30.64
N ILE A 767 -11.61 31.01 -29.95
CA ILE A 767 -10.38 30.20 -29.88
C ILE A 767 -10.60 28.86 -29.16
N VAL A 768 -11.68 28.72 -28.38
CA VAL A 768 -12.06 27.44 -27.75
C VAL A 768 -12.32 26.36 -28.81
N ASN A 769 -12.78 26.73 -30.01
CA ASN A 769 -12.94 25.80 -31.14
C ASN A 769 -11.61 25.19 -31.62
N LEU A 770 -10.48 25.78 -31.26
CA LEU A 770 -9.15 25.26 -31.59
C LEU A 770 -8.70 24.14 -30.64
N ALA A 771 -9.43 23.86 -29.56
CA ALA A 771 -9.07 22.85 -28.56
C ALA A 771 -8.78 21.48 -29.20
N SER A 772 -9.64 21.02 -30.13
CA SER A 772 -9.44 19.74 -30.81
C SER A 772 -8.16 19.70 -31.66
N GLN A 773 -7.82 20.82 -32.32
CA GLN A 773 -6.60 20.90 -33.13
C GLN A 773 -5.34 20.92 -32.25
N ILE A 774 -5.38 21.66 -31.14
CA ILE A 774 -4.30 21.72 -30.15
C ILE A 774 -4.11 20.35 -29.50
N SER A 775 -5.18 19.65 -29.11
CA SER A 775 -5.10 18.30 -28.54
C SER A 775 -4.44 17.31 -29.48
N LYS A 776 -4.67 17.37 -30.79
CA LYS A 776 -3.98 16.52 -31.78
C LYS A 776 -2.48 16.79 -31.84
N ILE A 777 -2.06 18.05 -31.71
CA ILE A 777 -0.65 18.43 -31.62
C ILE A 777 -0.04 17.87 -30.33
N LEU A 778 -0.71 18.06 -29.19
CA LEU A 778 -0.27 17.56 -27.89
C LEU A 778 -0.20 16.03 -27.86
N SER A 779 -1.15 15.33 -28.46
CA SER A 779 -1.15 13.86 -28.55
C SER A 779 0.10 13.32 -29.23
N LYS A 780 0.49 13.89 -30.38
CA LYS A 780 1.75 13.56 -31.06
C LYS A 780 3.00 13.92 -30.25
N THR A 781 2.89 14.89 -29.36
CA THR A 781 3.99 15.38 -28.52
C THR A 781 4.17 14.52 -27.27
N TYR A 782 3.08 14.09 -26.65
CA TYR A 782 3.07 13.30 -25.42
C TYR A 782 3.07 11.78 -25.67
N GLY A 783 2.77 11.35 -26.90
CA GLY A 783 2.71 9.96 -27.33
C GLY A 783 1.31 9.61 -27.83
N ALA A 784 1.20 9.29 -29.12
CA ALA A 784 -0.06 8.96 -29.79
C ALA A 784 -0.19 7.44 -29.99
N PRO A 785 -1.41 6.87 -29.99
CA PRO A 785 -1.60 5.44 -30.24
C PRO A 785 -1.08 5.03 -31.63
N PRO A 786 -0.71 3.75 -31.83
CA PRO A 786 -0.91 2.63 -30.90
C PRO A 786 0.26 2.34 -29.95
N ASP A 787 1.48 2.82 -30.23
CA ASP A 787 2.67 2.52 -29.43
C ASP A 787 3.02 3.63 -28.42
N TYR A 788 2.35 4.78 -28.52
CA TYR A 788 2.51 5.94 -27.65
C TYR A 788 3.93 6.50 -27.63
N ARG A 789 4.68 6.34 -28.72
CA ARG A 789 5.98 7.01 -28.89
C ARG A 789 5.78 8.45 -29.33
N ARG A 790 6.65 9.35 -28.87
CA ARG A 790 6.59 10.78 -29.22
C ARG A 790 7.01 11.00 -30.68
N GLU A 791 6.19 11.72 -31.44
CA GLU A 791 6.46 12.11 -32.83
C GLU A 791 6.96 13.56 -32.95
N LEU A 792 6.63 14.43 -31.98
CA LEU A 792 7.00 15.84 -31.95
C LEU A 792 7.79 16.18 -30.68
N THR A 793 8.73 17.13 -30.81
CA THR A 793 9.37 17.77 -29.64
C THR A 793 8.46 18.84 -29.04
N PHE A 794 8.76 19.28 -27.81
CA PHE A 794 8.02 20.38 -27.16
C PHE A 794 8.13 21.70 -27.96
N GLU A 795 9.28 21.97 -28.58
CA GLU A 795 9.51 23.14 -29.43
C GLU A 795 8.68 23.09 -30.71
N GLN A 796 8.61 21.92 -31.35
CA GLN A 796 7.79 21.73 -32.55
C GLN A 796 6.30 21.88 -32.23
N ALA A 797 5.85 21.36 -31.08
CA ALA A 797 4.48 21.52 -30.61
C ALA A 797 4.14 22.98 -30.31
N ALA A 798 4.99 23.65 -29.53
CA ALA A 798 4.82 25.06 -29.17
C ALA A 798 4.79 25.97 -30.40
N THR A 799 5.63 25.71 -31.40
CA THR A 799 5.64 26.48 -32.67
C THR A 799 4.34 26.33 -33.45
N ARG A 800 3.69 25.16 -33.41
CA ARG A 800 2.40 24.97 -34.08
C ARG A 800 1.27 25.63 -33.31
N ILE A 801 1.30 25.54 -31.98
CA ILE A 801 0.29 26.13 -31.10
C ILE A 801 0.39 27.67 -31.10
N SER A 802 1.59 28.23 -31.18
CA SER A 802 1.82 29.67 -31.23
C SER A 802 1.15 30.33 -32.43
N ILE A 803 1.18 29.68 -33.59
CA ILE A 803 0.49 30.11 -34.81
C ILE A 803 -1.03 30.12 -34.60
N LEU A 804 -1.58 29.10 -33.92
CA LEU A 804 -3.03 28.99 -33.69
C LEU A 804 -3.56 30.04 -32.71
N LEU A 805 -2.78 30.36 -31.67
CA LEU A 805 -3.20 31.22 -30.57
C LEU A 805 -2.63 32.64 -30.63
N ASN A 806 -1.78 32.94 -31.63
CA ASN A 806 -1.03 34.19 -31.74
C ASN A 806 -0.29 34.54 -30.42
N ARG A 807 0.54 33.60 -29.93
CA ARG A 807 1.36 33.73 -28.71
C ARG A 807 2.83 33.54 -29.00
N GLU A 808 3.69 34.01 -28.10
CA GLU A 808 5.14 33.79 -28.23
C GLU A 808 5.49 32.31 -28.04
N THR A 809 6.30 31.76 -28.95
CA THR A 809 6.71 30.34 -28.91
C THR A 809 7.51 30.01 -27.64
N SER A 810 8.40 30.89 -27.19
CA SER A 810 9.28 30.64 -26.03
C SER A 810 8.47 30.33 -24.75
N THR A 811 7.42 31.11 -24.49
CA THR A 811 6.51 30.94 -23.35
C THR A 811 5.70 29.64 -23.47
N LEU A 812 5.29 29.28 -24.69
CA LEU A 812 4.53 28.05 -24.94
C LEU A 812 5.36 26.78 -24.78
N VAL A 813 6.67 26.79 -25.04
CA VAL A 813 7.53 25.60 -24.82
C VAL A 813 7.47 25.17 -23.36
N ALA A 814 7.68 26.11 -22.44
CA ALA A 814 7.61 25.83 -21.00
C ALA A 814 6.22 25.38 -20.55
N GLU A 815 5.16 25.95 -21.13
CA GLU A 815 3.78 25.56 -20.82
C GLU A 815 3.44 24.15 -21.33
N VAL A 816 3.84 23.80 -22.56
CA VAL A 816 3.65 22.47 -23.14
C VAL A 816 4.42 21.41 -22.34
N ASP A 817 5.65 21.70 -21.92
CA ASP A 817 6.45 20.80 -21.08
C ASP A 817 5.83 20.65 -19.67
N ALA A 818 5.44 21.76 -19.02
CA ALA A 818 4.83 21.74 -17.70
C ALA A 818 3.49 20.99 -17.64
N LEU A 819 2.79 20.87 -18.78
CA LEU A 819 1.54 20.13 -18.95
C LEU A 819 1.74 18.68 -19.42
N ALA A 820 2.97 18.28 -19.75
CA ALA A 820 3.26 16.91 -20.16
C ALA A 820 2.87 15.90 -19.07
N PRO A 821 2.42 14.69 -19.45
CA PRO A 821 2.15 13.64 -18.49
C PRO A 821 3.42 13.33 -17.70
N ARG A 822 3.28 13.08 -16.40
CA ARG A 822 4.38 12.66 -15.50
C ARG A 822 4.80 11.20 -15.69
N PHE A 823 4.27 10.56 -16.72
CA PHE A 823 4.47 9.16 -17.05
C PHE A 823 4.75 9.07 -18.56
N ASP A 824 5.54 8.07 -18.92
CA ASP A 824 5.73 7.63 -20.29
C ASP A 824 4.56 6.76 -20.73
N ARG A 825 3.78 7.26 -21.69
CA ARG A 825 2.62 6.55 -22.25
C ARG A 825 3.02 5.26 -22.96
N ALA A 826 4.27 5.13 -23.44
CA ALA A 826 4.76 3.91 -24.07
C ALA A 826 4.86 2.71 -23.10
N LYS A 827 4.68 2.92 -21.78
CA LYS A 827 4.54 1.83 -20.82
C LYS A 827 3.17 1.16 -20.82
N ALA A 828 2.14 1.81 -21.40
CA ALA A 828 0.78 1.26 -21.40
C ALA A 828 0.67 -0.06 -22.20
N PRO A 829 1.21 -0.19 -23.42
CA PRO A 829 1.23 -1.48 -24.12
C PRO A 829 1.99 -2.58 -23.37
N ILE A 830 3.01 -2.22 -22.58
CA ILE A 830 3.82 -3.18 -21.83
C ILE A 830 3.01 -3.84 -20.72
N ILE A 831 2.32 -3.05 -19.87
CA ILE A 831 1.50 -3.63 -18.80
C ILE A 831 0.35 -4.46 -19.38
N MET A 832 -0.19 -4.07 -20.54
CA MET A 832 -1.24 -4.81 -21.22
C MET A 832 -0.75 -6.17 -21.75
N ASP A 833 0.48 -6.28 -22.25
CA ASP A 833 1.10 -7.58 -22.61
C ASP A 833 1.33 -8.44 -21.36
N ILE A 834 1.84 -7.85 -20.28
CA ILE A 834 2.10 -8.56 -19.02
C ILE A 834 0.81 -9.15 -18.44
N LEU A 835 -0.25 -8.35 -18.27
CA LEU A 835 -1.53 -8.83 -17.73
C LEU A 835 -2.15 -9.90 -18.64
N ARG A 836 -2.08 -9.71 -19.96
CA ARG A 836 -2.60 -10.68 -20.93
C ARG A 836 -1.93 -12.05 -20.77
N ARG A 837 -0.60 -12.09 -20.63
CA ARG A 837 0.15 -13.35 -20.43
C ARG A 837 -0.03 -13.92 -19.03
N GLN A 838 -0.01 -13.06 -18.01
CA GLN A 838 -0.05 -13.47 -16.63
C GLN A 838 -1.36 -14.16 -16.26
N LEU A 839 -2.50 -13.59 -16.68
CA LEU A 839 -3.82 -14.10 -16.30
C LEU A 839 -4.17 -15.44 -16.98
N VAL A 840 -3.51 -15.77 -18.09
CA VAL A 840 -3.67 -17.07 -18.78
C VAL A 840 -2.53 -18.05 -18.47
N CYS A 841 -1.51 -17.62 -17.74
CA CYS A 841 -0.39 -18.48 -17.40
C CYS A 841 -0.86 -19.58 -16.44
N PRO A 842 -0.62 -20.87 -16.74
CA PRO A 842 -1.04 -21.96 -15.86
C PRO A 842 -0.22 -22.01 -14.55
N LYS A 843 0.96 -21.39 -14.51
CA LYS A 843 1.75 -21.26 -13.30
C LYS A 843 1.38 -19.96 -12.57
N TYR A 844 1.00 -20.08 -11.32
CA TYR A 844 0.75 -18.93 -10.45
C TYR A 844 2.07 -18.28 -10.02
N ILE A 845 2.09 -16.94 -9.94
CA ILE A 845 3.25 -16.16 -9.48
C ILE A 845 2.86 -15.43 -8.20
N GLN A 846 3.45 -15.81 -7.06
CA GLN A 846 3.30 -15.08 -5.81
C GLN A 846 4.13 -13.78 -5.84
N HIS A 847 3.56 -12.70 -5.31
CA HIS A 847 4.17 -11.36 -5.37
C HIS A 847 4.54 -10.94 -6.80
N SER A 848 3.59 -11.02 -7.74
CA SER A 848 3.85 -10.85 -9.17
C SER A 848 4.34 -9.47 -9.61
N ALA A 849 4.32 -8.47 -8.72
CA ALA A 849 4.99 -7.20 -8.96
C ALA A 849 6.50 -7.37 -9.26
N ARG A 850 7.13 -8.45 -8.78
CA ARG A 850 8.51 -8.83 -9.16
C ARG A 850 8.72 -8.88 -10.66
N VAL A 851 7.72 -9.28 -11.44
CA VAL A 851 7.80 -9.28 -12.91
C VAL A 851 7.92 -7.86 -13.46
N LEU A 852 7.20 -6.90 -12.88
CA LEU A 852 7.28 -5.49 -13.27
C LEU A 852 8.68 -4.93 -13.00
N PHE A 853 9.26 -5.26 -11.85
CA PHE A 853 10.59 -4.79 -11.45
C PHE A 853 11.69 -5.27 -12.39
N VAL A 854 11.70 -6.56 -12.74
CA VAL A 854 12.75 -7.13 -13.60
C VAL A 854 12.70 -6.66 -15.06
N VAL A 855 11.57 -6.08 -15.50
CA VAL A 855 11.39 -5.58 -16.88
C VAL A 855 11.32 -4.07 -17.00
N ALA A 856 11.23 -3.32 -15.90
CA ALA A 856 10.95 -1.89 -15.92
C ALA A 856 12.09 -1.07 -16.57
N ASP A 857 13.33 -1.47 -16.35
CA ASP A 857 14.56 -0.85 -16.87
C ASP A 857 15.07 -1.47 -18.19
N LYS A 858 14.35 -2.46 -18.74
CA LYS A 858 14.79 -3.23 -19.90
C LYS A 858 14.32 -2.66 -21.24
N ASN A 859 15.08 -2.90 -22.31
CA ASN A 859 14.64 -2.60 -23.67
C ASN A 859 13.64 -3.65 -24.20
N ASP A 860 13.09 -3.45 -25.40
CA ASP A 860 12.04 -4.31 -25.96
C ASP A 860 12.50 -5.75 -26.23
N VAL A 861 13.78 -5.98 -26.54
CA VAL A 861 14.33 -7.33 -26.79
C VAL A 861 14.53 -8.06 -25.47
N GLU A 862 15.17 -7.41 -24.50
CA GLU A 862 15.43 -7.97 -23.18
C GLU A 862 14.14 -8.33 -22.46
N ARG A 863 13.18 -7.40 -22.44
CA ARG A 863 11.86 -7.61 -21.86
C ARG A 863 11.14 -8.77 -22.52
N ARG A 864 11.17 -8.89 -23.85
CA ARG A 864 10.55 -10.02 -24.56
C ARG A 864 11.16 -11.35 -24.13
N ASN A 865 12.48 -11.45 -24.03
CA ASN A 865 13.17 -12.66 -23.60
C ASN A 865 12.78 -13.04 -22.16
N ILE A 866 12.74 -12.06 -21.25
CA ILE A 866 12.33 -12.26 -19.84
C ILE A 866 10.88 -12.72 -19.75
N LEU A 867 9.94 -12.03 -20.42
CA LEU A 867 8.52 -12.39 -20.38
C LEU A 867 8.25 -13.76 -21.00
N ASN A 868 8.95 -14.11 -22.08
CA ASN A 868 8.89 -15.44 -22.69
C ASN A 868 9.36 -16.53 -21.71
N ALA A 869 10.43 -16.27 -20.95
CA ALA A 869 10.94 -17.20 -19.94
C ALA A 869 9.96 -17.36 -18.76
N ILE A 870 9.44 -16.26 -18.22
CA ILE A 870 8.55 -16.26 -17.04
C ILE A 870 7.20 -16.93 -17.34
N TYR A 871 6.56 -16.56 -18.44
CA TYR A 871 5.20 -17.01 -18.75
C TYR A 871 5.15 -18.24 -19.66
N TYR A 872 6.29 -18.64 -20.22
CA TYR A 872 6.40 -19.75 -21.15
C TYR A 872 5.47 -19.60 -22.38
N VAL A 873 5.19 -18.36 -22.79
CA VAL A 873 4.38 -18.05 -23.96
C VAL A 873 4.98 -16.84 -24.68
N GLU A 874 4.86 -16.80 -26.00
CA GLU A 874 5.18 -15.63 -26.81
C GLU A 874 4.08 -14.56 -26.76
N ALA A 875 4.35 -13.37 -27.28
CA ALA A 875 3.40 -12.24 -27.32
C ALA A 875 2.10 -12.56 -28.08
N ASN A 876 2.21 -13.42 -29.10
CA ASN A 876 1.07 -13.89 -29.88
C ASN A 876 0.26 -15.00 -29.16
N GLY A 877 0.66 -15.42 -27.95
CA GLY A 877 0.04 -16.50 -27.17
C GLY A 877 0.59 -17.89 -27.46
N SER A 878 1.56 -18.05 -28.36
CA SER A 878 2.13 -19.35 -28.70
C SER A 878 2.91 -19.96 -27.53
N PRO A 879 2.65 -21.23 -27.16
CA PRO A 879 3.37 -21.90 -26.08
C PRO A 879 4.82 -22.20 -26.45
N ILE A 880 5.75 -22.00 -25.51
CA ILE A 880 7.19 -22.25 -25.66
C ILE A 880 7.78 -22.96 -24.43
N PHE A 881 8.94 -23.61 -24.56
CA PHE A 881 9.60 -24.34 -23.46
C PHE A 881 8.66 -25.36 -22.77
N ARG A 882 8.09 -26.27 -23.56
CA ARG A 882 7.17 -27.32 -23.11
C ARG A 882 7.88 -28.66 -22.98
N ASP A 883 7.55 -29.43 -21.94
CA ASP A 883 7.95 -30.82 -21.84
C ASP A 883 7.17 -31.72 -22.83
N GLU A 884 7.45 -33.03 -22.78
CA GLU A 884 6.80 -34.04 -23.62
C GLU A 884 5.28 -34.13 -23.39
N ALA A 885 4.79 -33.67 -22.23
CA ALA A 885 3.36 -33.62 -21.91
C ALA A 885 2.71 -32.28 -22.31
N GLY A 886 3.47 -31.36 -22.92
CA GLY A 886 2.97 -30.05 -23.31
C GLY A 886 2.84 -29.05 -22.14
N LEU A 887 3.46 -29.32 -20.99
CA LEU A 887 3.43 -28.45 -19.80
C LEU A 887 4.66 -27.53 -19.72
N PRO A 888 4.56 -26.33 -19.11
CA PRO A 888 5.69 -25.43 -18.92
C PRO A 888 6.85 -26.06 -18.15
N SER A 889 8.04 -26.11 -18.76
CA SER A 889 9.19 -26.86 -18.23
C SER A 889 10.44 -25.99 -18.07
N ARG A 890 10.90 -25.85 -16.82
CA ARG A 890 12.17 -25.16 -16.50
C ARG A 890 13.37 -25.86 -17.15
N ARG A 891 13.36 -27.19 -17.27
CA ARG A 891 14.42 -27.94 -17.96
C ARG A 891 14.59 -27.46 -19.40
N MET A 892 13.49 -27.31 -20.13
CA MET A 892 13.50 -26.83 -21.52
C MET A 892 13.98 -25.38 -21.63
N LEU A 893 13.73 -24.56 -20.60
CA LEU A 893 14.25 -23.21 -20.50
C LEU A 893 15.78 -23.22 -20.33
N VAL A 894 16.30 -24.07 -19.43
CA VAL A 894 17.75 -24.26 -19.22
C VAL A 894 18.43 -24.74 -20.50
N GLU A 895 17.90 -25.76 -21.17
CA GLU A 895 18.43 -26.25 -22.45
C GLU A 895 18.42 -25.17 -23.54
N ALA A 896 17.44 -24.27 -23.53
CA ALA A 896 17.41 -23.13 -24.46
C ALA A 896 18.52 -22.12 -24.16
N VAL A 897 18.86 -21.89 -22.89
CA VAL A 897 19.99 -21.05 -22.50
C VAL A 897 21.32 -21.69 -22.85
N GLU A 898 21.51 -22.98 -22.54
CA GLU A 898 22.71 -23.74 -22.88
C GLU A 898 22.96 -23.80 -24.39
N ALA A 899 21.89 -23.92 -25.18
CA ALA A 899 21.94 -23.89 -26.64
C ALA A 899 22.09 -22.47 -27.23
N GLY A 900 22.19 -21.42 -26.41
CA GLY A 900 22.32 -20.02 -26.85
C GLY A 900 21.07 -19.42 -27.51
N ARG A 901 19.91 -20.09 -27.41
CA ARG A 901 18.62 -19.62 -27.96
C ARG A 901 17.94 -18.60 -27.05
N LEU A 902 18.30 -18.58 -25.77
CA LEU A 902 17.81 -17.63 -24.78
C LEU A 902 18.99 -17.12 -23.93
N PRO A 903 19.06 -15.82 -23.60
CA PRO A 903 20.14 -15.31 -22.78
C PRO A 903 19.99 -15.72 -21.31
N LYS A 904 21.13 -15.86 -20.61
CA LYS A 904 21.19 -16.28 -19.20
C LYS A 904 20.35 -15.41 -18.26
N TYR A 905 20.32 -14.10 -18.47
CA TYR A 905 19.53 -13.17 -17.62
C TYR A 905 18.03 -13.49 -17.62
N ALA A 906 17.50 -14.13 -18.68
CA ALA A 906 16.09 -14.49 -18.74
C ALA A 906 15.77 -15.68 -17.82
N LEU A 907 16.70 -16.64 -17.69
CA LEU A 907 16.59 -17.72 -16.72
C LEU A 907 16.78 -17.19 -15.29
N GLU A 908 17.74 -16.28 -15.07
CA GLU A 908 17.93 -15.64 -13.75
C GLU A 908 16.67 -14.87 -13.30
N ALA A 909 16.02 -14.15 -14.21
CA ALA A 909 14.76 -13.46 -13.93
C ALA A 909 13.60 -14.44 -13.67
N HIS A 910 13.51 -15.53 -14.43
CA HIS A 910 12.55 -16.61 -14.17
C HIS A 910 12.74 -17.19 -12.77
N ASP A 911 13.97 -17.56 -12.43
CA ASP A 911 14.28 -18.22 -11.18
C ASP A 911 14.03 -17.32 -9.97
N TYR A 912 14.37 -16.03 -10.08
CA TYR A 912 14.03 -15.03 -9.08
C TYR A 912 12.51 -14.88 -8.87
N VAL A 913 11.72 -14.87 -9.95
CA VAL A 913 10.25 -14.70 -9.87
C VAL A 913 9.54 -15.93 -9.27
N TYR A 914 10.09 -17.13 -9.49
CA TYR A 914 9.51 -18.38 -8.99
C TYR A 914 10.21 -18.92 -7.73
N ASP A 915 11.09 -18.14 -7.08
CA ASP A 915 11.87 -18.56 -5.91
C ASP A 915 12.64 -19.89 -6.15
N GLU A 916 13.12 -20.10 -7.39
CA GLU A 916 13.92 -21.25 -7.81
C GLU A 916 15.38 -20.99 -7.47
N TYR A 917 15.82 -21.51 -6.33
CA TYR A 917 17.23 -21.57 -5.97
C TYR A 917 17.78 -22.94 -6.34
N GLU A 918 19.03 -23.01 -6.81
CA GLU A 918 19.70 -24.29 -7.04
C GLU A 918 19.61 -25.11 -5.76
N GLU A 919 18.88 -26.24 -5.79
CA GLU A 919 19.08 -27.25 -4.76
C GLU A 919 20.57 -27.60 -4.84
N ASN A 920 21.31 -27.50 -3.73
CA ASN A 920 22.60 -28.17 -3.65
C ASN A 920 22.30 -29.66 -3.88
N ILE A 921 22.36 -30.12 -5.13
CA ILE A 921 22.17 -31.51 -5.55
C ILE A 921 23.25 -32.36 -4.88
#